data_AF-F0ZMF9-F1
#
_entry.id   AF-F0ZMF9-F1
#
_cell.length_a   1.000
_cell.length_b   1.000
_cell.length_c   1.000
_cell.angle_alpha   90.00
_cell.angle_beta   90.00
_cell.angle_gamma   90.00
#
_symmetry.space_group_name_H-M   'P 1'
#
loop_
_entity.id
_entity.type
_entity.pdbx_description
1 polymer ?
#
loop_
_entity_poly.entity_id
_entity_poly.type
_entity_poly.pdbx_seq_one_letter_code
_entity_poly.pdbx_strand_id
1 'polypeptide(L)'
;MCEKCIKIKPGQYGKKGRISLDSFEFIKSEFKKLNDKCLLINESINNYVKSIKDLYLAKTSTIKYILKEFEQGHPLSEYSVNILGYVEGGIKEWNDKQKPNFESISDYCEILKKVNNNINVIDSLNNSVELLLSANLNSGDPKNKYISELKEYTCQIINQLFNDKIERFDNPLIKIQISLSELFQFLQTLHSNSSILLEQQPSFYNPLNSLSLDFDQIQLSNFTINTNNSNNSNSKQNQQNQQNQQNHQSSPKSSNKRYEPSQNELAKSNNSNSNNNNSSNNQVVKSNGDKLFSKPLPNIKETPITLNSPPPFIQLLNDYTIHQQLWDYNYFKLNRVYNYSASTVYTKLITFKPGCNLNTLMFWMPVPPQTQSQRIRYSSFTLHDPVTDAIIAQSQVENHSVFQSMFKIAFNVPSTSSSSSASSSPVLTSSPSSSSLSSSTSSTSPLLLSSPTLNSSSPSSKSSNNSMSIFKLKYRIDVDLYKLLLVPLQSGDNLPNVEPISQQELDFYLRPTSKINYNTTEFKSFIDQYQLFPKRFSDGTFESVLCFAYRVSLWIYSNIKYKYPHEGNLEPLKTVELRSGDCTCHCVLVAAIFRYNRIPSRLLFGRNTELERPENDNQTHVRVEFYVHSIGWVPWDPSFKDSTPYHKTYFANDPLGNFVTYHIDFISNSINENNNSNSSNNNELSNRDSFYHIASYNYYYKGTEPKIESDVNKYDVKRISN
;
A
#
# COMPACT_ATOMS: atom_id res chain seq x y z
N MET A 1 -12.42 -27.91 -8.93
CA MET A 1 -11.43 -28.99 -8.74
C MET A 1 -10.78 -29.31 -10.08
N CYS A 2 -9.45 -29.38 -10.17
CA CYS A 2 -8.76 -29.68 -11.42
C CYS A 2 -8.82 -31.19 -11.70
N GLU A 3 -9.23 -31.61 -12.90
CA GLU A 3 -9.30 -33.03 -13.34
C GLU A 3 -8.00 -33.83 -13.14
N LYS A 4 -6.85 -33.16 -12.93
CA LYS A 4 -5.58 -33.83 -12.61
C LYS A 4 -5.55 -34.49 -11.23
N CYS A 5 -6.40 -34.09 -10.28
CA CYS A 5 -6.46 -34.74 -8.96
C CYS A 5 -7.23 -36.07 -8.96
N ILE A 6 -8.07 -36.32 -9.97
CA ILE A 6 -8.96 -37.51 -10.02
C ILE A 6 -8.27 -38.74 -10.65
N LYS A 7 -7.08 -38.59 -11.25
CA LYS A 7 -6.33 -39.72 -11.83
C LYS A 7 -5.34 -40.40 -10.87
N ILE A 8 -5.48 -40.23 -9.56
CA ILE A 8 -4.86 -41.16 -8.60
C ILE A 8 -5.89 -42.27 -8.36
N LYS A 9 -5.73 -43.40 -9.04
CA LYS A 9 -6.66 -44.52 -8.95
C LYS A 9 -6.80 -44.97 -7.48
N PRO A 10 -8.01 -44.96 -6.89
CA PRO A 10 -8.26 -45.57 -5.59
C PRO A 10 -8.05 -47.08 -5.74
N GLY A 11 -6.87 -47.57 -5.35
CA GLY A 11 -6.48 -48.97 -5.53
C GLY A 11 -4.98 -49.26 -5.52
N GLN A 12 -4.09 -48.25 -5.64
CA GLN A 12 -2.64 -48.49 -5.61
C GLN A 12 -1.99 -48.50 -4.22
N TYR A 13 -2.73 -48.23 -3.14
CA TYR A 13 -2.21 -48.36 -1.76
C TYR A 13 -2.38 -49.76 -1.15
N GLY A 14 -2.73 -50.77 -1.96
CA GLY A 14 -2.90 -52.17 -1.51
C GLY A 14 -1.62 -52.99 -1.34
N LYS A 15 -0.43 -52.41 -1.55
CA LYS A 15 0.86 -53.05 -1.23
C LYS A 15 1.65 -52.09 -0.33
N LYS A 16 2.26 -52.61 0.74
CA LYS A 16 3.11 -51.91 1.74
C LYS A 16 4.32 -51.20 1.10
N GLY A 17 4.08 -50.22 0.24
CA GLY A 17 5.10 -49.35 -0.35
C GLY A 17 5.33 -48.18 0.57
N ARG A 18 6.59 -47.98 1.00
CA ARG A 18 7.00 -46.78 1.74
C ARG A 18 6.60 -45.54 0.92
N ILE A 19 5.95 -44.58 1.56
CA ILE A 19 5.73 -43.24 1.01
C ILE A 19 7.11 -42.67 0.69
N SER A 20 7.36 -42.29 -0.57
CA SER A 20 8.63 -41.65 -0.93
C SER A 20 8.74 -40.29 -0.23
N LEU A 21 9.97 -39.88 0.12
CA LEU A 21 10.21 -38.58 0.76
C LEU A 21 9.62 -37.42 -0.07
N ASP A 22 9.75 -37.52 -1.40
CA ASP A 22 9.19 -36.58 -2.37
C ASP A 22 7.66 -36.46 -2.28
N SER A 23 6.97 -37.54 -1.90
CA SER A 23 5.53 -37.55 -1.72
C SER A 23 5.11 -36.77 -0.47
N PHE A 24 5.91 -36.76 0.60
CA PHE A 24 5.58 -36.03 1.82
C PHE A 24 5.67 -34.52 1.61
N GLU A 25 6.75 -34.03 1.00
CA GLU A 25 6.93 -32.58 0.74
C GLU A 25 5.85 -32.03 -0.20
N PHE A 26 5.44 -32.82 -1.19
CA PHE A 26 4.30 -32.45 -2.04
C PHE A 26 3.00 -32.33 -1.25
N ILE A 27 2.65 -33.34 -0.45
CA ILE A 27 1.44 -33.35 0.39
C ILE A 27 1.45 -32.19 1.38
N LYS A 28 2.60 -31.92 2.02
CA LYS A 28 2.83 -30.80 2.93
C LYS A 28 2.58 -29.45 2.24
N SER A 29 3.12 -29.26 1.04
CA SER A 29 2.89 -28.04 0.25
C SER A 29 1.39 -27.83 -0.06
N GLU A 30 0.70 -28.87 -0.52
CA GLU A 30 -0.74 -28.78 -0.81
C GLU A 30 -1.57 -28.54 0.45
N PHE A 31 -1.20 -29.19 1.57
CA PHE A 31 -1.81 -28.96 2.87
C PHE A 31 -1.64 -27.50 3.32
N LYS A 32 -0.45 -26.92 3.21
CA LYS A 32 -0.21 -25.51 3.61
C LYS A 32 -1.13 -24.56 2.84
N LYS A 33 -1.27 -24.76 1.53
CA LYS A 33 -2.21 -23.99 0.69
C LYS A 33 -3.67 -24.14 1.15
N LEU A 34 -4.09 -25.34 1.53
CA LEU A 34 -5.43 -25.59 2.06
C LEU A 34 -5.63 -24.88 3.40
N ASN A 35 -4.70 -25.09 4.33
CA ASN A 35 -4.71 -24.51 5.67
C ASN A 35 -4.88 -22.98 5.60
N ASP A 36 -4.01 -22.32 4.83
CA ASP A 36 -3.99 -20.85 4.75
C ASP A 36 -5.30 -20.31 4.17
N LYS A 37 -5.84 -20.96 3.13
CA LYS A 37 -7.11 -20.57 2.52
C LYS A 37 -8.30 -20.77 3.45
N CYS A 38 -8.39 -21.92 4.13
CA CYS A 38 -9.49 -22.22 5.02
C CYS A 38 -9.52 -21.27 6.23
N LEU A 39 -8.34 -20.98 6.81
CA LEU A 39 -8.24 -20.02 7.91
C LEU A 39 -8.63 -18.61 7.49
N LEU A 40 -8.16 -18.15 6.33
CA LEU A 40 -8.51 -16.83 5.79
C LEU A 40 -10.01 -16.70 5.53
N ILE A 41 -10.65 -17.73 4.96
CA ILE A 41 -12.09 -17.74 4.70
C ILE A 41 -12.87 -17.71 6.04
N ASN A 42 -12.46 -18.52 7.02
CA ASN A 42 -13.10 -18.55 8.33
C ASN A 42 -12.99 -17.19 9.05
N GLU A 43 -11.84 -16.53 8.98
CA GLU A 43 -11.67 -15.17 9.52
C GLU A 43 -12.57 -14.16 8.78
N SER A 44 -12.55 -14.20 7.45
CA SER A 44 -13.31 -13.27 6.59
C SER A 44 -14.82 -13.36 6.83
N ILE A 45 -15.37 -14.57 6.97
CA ILE A 45 -16.81 -14.75 7.18
C ILE A 45 -17.26 -14.29 8.57
N ASN A 46 -16.44 -14.51 9.60
CA ASN A 46 -16.72 -14.01 10.96
C ASN A 46 -16.66 -12.48 11.01
N ASN A 47 -15.67 -11.89 10.35
CA ASN A 47 -15.55 -10.43 10.24
C ASN A 47 -16.73 -9.83 9.49
N TYR A 48 -17.16 -10.45 8.38
CA TYR A 48 -18.31 -10.00 7.61
C TYR A 48 -19.61 -9.98 8.44
N VAL A 49 -19.90 -11.04 9.18
CA VAL A 49 -21.06 -11.11 10.09
C VAL A 49 -20.97 -10.06 11.20
N LYS A 50 -19.77 -9.85 11.76
CA LYS A 50 -19.53 -8.81 12.75
C LYS A 50 -19.80 -7.42 12.17
N SER A 51 -19.35 -7.12 10.95
CA SER A 51 -19.62 -5.84 10.29
C SER A 51 -21.10 -5.58 10.08
N ILE A 52 -21.88 -6.61 9.71
CA ILE A 52 -23.35 -6.50 9.61
C ILE A 52 -23.95 -6.18 10.98
N LYS A 53 -23.51 -6.85 12.05
CA LYS A 53 -23.97 -6.55 13.43
C LYS A 53 -23.61 -5.11 13.81
N ASP A 54 -22.38 -4.69 13.59
CA ASP A 54 -21.89 -3.38 13.99
C ASP A 54 -22.59 -2.25 13.24
N LEU A 55 -22.95 -2.46 11.96
CA LEU A 55 -23.69 -1.48 11.15
C LEU A 55 -25.00 -1.04 11.81
N TYR A 56 -25.67 -1.93 12.53
CA TYR A 56 -26.95 -1.65 13.19
C TYR A 56 -26.82 -1.48 14.70
N LEU A 57 -26.05 -2.35 15.36
CA LEU A 57 -26.06 -2.54 16.81
C LEU A 57 -24.88 -1.88 17.52
N ALA A 58 -23.81 -1.47 16.81
CA ALA A 58 -22.71 -0.77 17.44
C ALA A 58 -23.20 0.55 18.07
N LYS A 59 -22.58 0.99 19.17
CA LYS A 59 -22.92 2.27 19.83
C LYS A 59 -22.78 3.47 18.88
N THR A 60 -21.93 3.33 17.87
CA THR A 60 -21.65 4.33 16.82
C THR A 60 -22.48 4.13 15.57
N SER A 61 -23.44 3.20 15.56
CA SER A 61 -24.31 3.00 14.38
C SER A 61 -25.16 4.24 14.13
N THR A 62 -25.42 4.53 12.85
CA THR A 62 -26.27 5.67 12.45
C THR A 62 -27.65 5.61 13.13
N ILE A 63 -28.20 4.41 13.30
CA ILE A 63 -29.52 4.22 13.92
C ILE A 63 -29.50 4.58 15.41
N LYS A 64 -28.47 4.14 16.15
CA LYS A 64 -28.32 4.53 17.57
C LYS A 64 -27.99 6.01 17.72
N TYR A 65 -27.27 6.59 16.76
CA TYR A 65 -27.03 8.04 16.72
C TYR A 65 -28.35 8.81 16.52
N ILE A 66 -29.20 8.40 15.58
CA ILE A 66 -30.52 9.02 15.38
C ILE A 66 -31.36 8.95 16.66
N LEU A 67 -31.41 7.81 17.35
CA LEU A 67 -32.15 7.70 18.62
C LEU A 67 -31.63 8.61 19.72
N LYS A 68 -30.34 8.95 19.70
CA LYS A 68 -29.74 9.85 20.67
C LYS A 68 -30.07 11.31 20.37
N GLU A 69 -30.08 11.69 19.10
CA GLU A 69 -30.22 13.09 18.69
C GLU A 69 -31.69 13.52 18.49
N PHE A 70 -32.63 12.58 18.32
CA PHE A 70 -34.05 12.89 18.10
C PHE A 70 -34.93 12.42 19.26
N GLU A 71 -35.81 13.32 19.73
CA GLU A 71 -36.76 13.05 20.81
C GLU A 71 -37.74 11.92 20.48
N GLN A 72 -38.31 11.30 21.53
CA GLN A 72 -39.35 10.29 21.39
C GLN A 72 -40.59 10.91 20.72
N GLY A 73 -41.12 10.23 19.69
CA GLY A 73 -42.23 10.74 18.88
C GLY A 73 -41.80 11.46 17.59
N HIS A 74 -40.51 11.73 17.40
CA HIS A 74 -40.00 12.17 16.10
C HIS A 74 -40.01 10.98 15.12
N PRO A 75 -40.45 11.13 13.85
CA PRO A 75 -40.57 10.01 12.92
C PRO A 75 -39.27 9.24 12.68
N LEU A 76 -38.12 9.93 12.64
CA LEU A 76 -36.79 9.30 12.58
C LEU A 76 -36.44 8.47 13.83
N SER A 77 -36.87 8.91 15.00
CA SER A 77 -36.68 8.18 16.26
C SER A 77 -37.54 6.92 16.27
N GLU A 78 -38.82 7.03 15.93
CA GLU A 78 -39.74 5.89 15.83
C GLU A 78 -39.29 4.85 14.79
N TYR A 79 -38.87 5.31 13.61
CA TYR A 79 -38.25 4.47 12.60
C TYR A 79 -37.06 3.70 13.18
N SER A 80 -36.16 4.39 13.87
CA SER A 80 -34.94 3.80 14.43
C SER A 80 -35.23 2.80 15.55
N VAL A 81 -36.23 3.08 16.41
CA VAL A 81 -36.69 2.13 17.43
C VAL A 81 -37.21 0.85 16.77
N ASN A 82 -38.05 0.99 15.74
CA ASN A 82 -38.61 -0.15 15.03
C ASN A 82 -37.51 -0.98 14.37
N ILE A 83 -36.59 -0.34 13.62
CA ILE A 83 -35.48 -1.06 13.00
C ILE A 83 -34.65 -1.80 14.05
N LEU A 84 -34.22 -1.15 15.15
CA LEU A 84 -33.41 -1.83 16.16
C LEU A 84 -34.15 -3.01 16.81
N GLY A 85 -35.43 -2.84 17.14
CA GLY A 85 -36.23 -3.88 17.78
C GLY A 85 -36.32 -5.16 16.96
N TYR A 86 -36.39 -5.05 15.63
CA TYR A 86 -36.46 -6.20 14.74
C TYR A 86 -35.07 -6.71 14.30
N VAL A 87 -34.10 -5.83 14.06
CA VAL A 87 -32.77 -6.24 13.59
C VAL A 87 -32.05 -7.11 14.62
N GLU A 88 -32.09 -6.75 15.90
CA GLU A 88 -31.42 -7.54 16.93
C GLU A 88 -31.98 -8.97 17.01
N GLY A 89 -33.30 -9.10 16.99
CA GLY A 89 -33.99 -10.39 16.95
C GLY A 89 -33.67 -11.21 15.70
N GLY A 90 -33.79 -10.58 14.51
CA GLY A 90 -33.56 -11.25 13.23
C GLY A 90 -32.12 -11.71 13.03
N ILE A 91 -31.14 -10.87 13.41
CA ILE A 91 -29.72 -11.27 13.37
C ILE A 91 -29.45 -12.39 14.39
N LYS A 92 -30.02 -12.32 15.60
CA LYS A 92 -29.84 -13.38 16.60
C LYS A 92 -30.40 -14.72 16.09
N GLU A 93 -31.64 -14.73 15.60
CA GLU A 93 -32.28 -15.94 15.06
C GLU A 93 -31.47 -16.52 13.88
N TRP A 94 -30.99 -15.66 12.99
CA TRP A 94 -30.12 -16.09 11.88
C TRP A 94 -28.82 -16.73 12.39
N ASN A 95 -28.15 -16.13 13.38
CA ASN A 95 -26.94 -16.72 13.97
C ASN A 95 -27.24 -18.07 14.62
N ASP A 96 -28.34 -18.20 15.34
CA ASP A 96 -28.71 -19.46 16.00
C ASP A 96 -28.95 -20.57 14.96
N LYS A 97 -29.60 -20.25 13.83
CA LYS A 97 -29.80 -21.19 12.70
C LYS A 97 -28.50 -21.58 12.01
N GLN A 98 -27.54 -20.65 11.89
CA GLN A 98 -26.26 -20.89 11.21
C GLN A 98 -25.16 -21.42 12.13
N LYS A 99 -25.36 -21.39 13.45
CA LYS A 99 -24.41 -21.88 14.46
C LYS A 99 -23.77 -23.24 14.12
N PRO A 100 -24.51 -24.30 13.75
CA PRO A 100 -23.89 -25.59 13.43
C PRO A 100 -22.96 -25.51 12.20
N ASN A 101 -23.22 -24.63 11.23
CA ASN A 101 -22.35 -24.45 10.07
C ASN A 101 -21.06 -23.73 10.46
N PHE A 102 -21.14 -22.69 11.30
CA PHE A 102 -19.96 -21.99 11.84
C PHE A 102 -19.10 -22.91 12.71
N GLU A 103 -19.73 -23.70 13.59
CA GLU A 103 -19.03 -24.69 14.42
C GLU A 103 -18.31 -25.73 13.55
N SER A 104 -18.96 -26.24 12.49
CA SER A 104 -18.34 -27.19 11.56
C SER A 104 -17.08 -26.63 10.89
N ILE A 105 -17.12 -25.39 10.39
CA ILE A 105 -15.97 -24.69 9.79
C ILE A 105 -14.86 -24.47 10.83
N SER A 106 -15.23 -24.01 12.03
CA SER A 106 -14.29 -23.73 13.12
C SER A 106 -13.57 -25.01 13.55
N ASP A 107 -14.30 -26.10 13.75
CA ASP A 107 -13.75 -27.41 14.11
C ASP A 107 -12.79 -27.93 13.04
N TYR A 108 -13.15 -27.78 11.76
CA TYR A 108 -12.26 -28.15 10.66
C TYR A 108 -10.96 -27.33 10.68
N CYS A 109 -11.06 -26.02 10.91
CA CYS A 109 -9.91 -25.12 11.04
C CYS A 109 -9.01 -25.47 12.24
N GLU A 110 -9.57 -25.88 13.37
CA GLU A 110 -8.79 -26.33 14.53
C GLU A 110 -8.01 -27.62 14.25
N ILE A 111 -8.58 -28.55 13.47
CA ILE A 111 -7.85 -29.74 13.04
C ILE A 111 -6.71 -29.36 12.10
N LEU A 112 -6.93 -28.45 11.14
CA LEU A 112 -5.88 -27.92 10.27
C LEU A 112 -4.72 -27.34 11.09
N LYS A 113 -4.99 -26.49 12.09
CA LYS A 113 -3.94 -25.92 12.97
C LYS A 113 -3.14 -27.00 13.69
N LYS A 114 -3.79 -28.04 14.21
CA LYS A 114 -3.11 -29.18 14.87
C LYS A 114 -2.18 -29.92 13.92
N VAL A 115 -2.63 -30.21 12.69
CA VAL A 115 -1.81 -30.87 11.67
C VAL A 115 -0.64 -29.99 11.24
N ASN A 116 -0.85 -28.68 11.10
CA ASN A 116 0.23 -27.74 10.79
C ASN A 116 1.30 -27.71 11.89
N ASN A 117 0.90 -27.79 13.16
CA ASN A 117 1.85 -27.92 14.27
C ASN A 117 2.66 -29.23 14.19
N ASN A 118 2.02 -30.36 13.83
CA ASN A 118 2.74 -31.62 13.63
C ASN A 118 3.77 -31.52 12.49
N ILE A 119 3.44 -30.85 11.39
CA ILE A 119 4.38 -30.59 10.28
C ILE A 119 5.57 -29.78 10.79
N ASN A 120 5.34 -28.72 11.57
CA ASN A 120 6.43 -27.91 12.14
C ASN A 120 7.33 -28.72 13.07
N VAL A 121 6.76 -29.66 13.84
CA VAL A 121 7.55 -30.59 14.68
C VAL A 121 8.39 -31.52 13.81
N ILE A 122 7.83 -32.09 12.74
CA ILE A 122 8.56 -32.92 11.78
C ILE A 122 9.73 -32.16 11.16
N ASP A 123 9.52 -30.91 10.76
CA ASP A 123 10.56 -30.05 10.16
C ASP A 123 11.69 -29.76 11.14
N SER A 124 11.35 -29.41 12.39
CA SER A 124 12.33 -29.21 13.46
C SER A 124 13.17 -30.46 13.75
N LEU A 125 12.53 -31.63 13.75
CA LEU A 125 13.20 -32.91 13.94
C LEU A 125 14.11 -33.27 12.76
N ASN A 126 13.68 -33.04 11.51
CA ASN A 126 14.50 -33.28 10.31
C ASN A 126 15.76 -32.41 10.34
N ASN A 127 15.63 -31.12 10.63
CA ASN A 127 16.78 -30.21 10.74
C ASN A 127 17.77 -30.67 11.82
N SER A 128 17.25 -31.17 12.95
CA SER A 128 18.09 -31.71 14.03
C SER A 128 18.81 -33.00 13.64
N VAL A 129 18.21 -33.82 12.78
CA VAL A 129 18.83 -35.07 12.28
C VAL A 129 19.88 -34.76 11.22
N GLU A 130 19.65 -33.81 10.31
CA GLU A 130 20.66 -33.38 9.33
C GLU A 130 21.94 -32.85 9.99
N LEU A 131 21.79 -32.10 11.10
CA LEU A 131 22.92 -31.66 11.93
C LEU A 131 23.68 -32.82 12.60
N LEU A 132 23.01 -33.92 12.95
CA LEU A 132 23.66 -35.10 13.55
C LEU A 132 24.29 -36.01 12.49
N LEU A 133 23.66 -36.14 11.32
CA LEU A 133 24.19 -36.93 10.20
C LEU A 133 25.45 -36.29 9.61
N SER A 134 25.50 -34.95 9.53
CA SER A 134 26.73 -34.23 9.15
C SER A 134 27.86 -34.42 10.18
N ALA A 135 27.56 -34.88 11.40
CA ALA A 135 28.54 -35.21 12.44
C ALA A 135 29.01 -36.69 12.42
N ASN A 136 28.71 -37.47 11.37
CA ASN A 136 29.21 -38.85 11.18
C ASN A 136 28.80 -39.88 12.26
N LEU A 137 27.63 -39.72 12.88
CA LEU A 137 27.08 -40.71 13.83
C LEU A 137 26.23 -41.78 13.10
N ASN A 138 26.45 -43.05 13.41
CA ASN A 138 25.92 -44.22 12.69
C ASN A 138 24.38 -44.23 12.55
N SER A 139 23.92 -44.62 11.35
CA SER A 139 22.56 -44.52 10.79
C SER A 139 21.48 -45.46 11.36
N GLY A 140 21.70 -46.09 12.52
CA GLY A 140 20.76 -47.03 13.16
C GLY A 140 19.77 -46.39 14.14
N ASP A 141 19.65 -45.06 14.13
CA ASP A 141 19.05 -44.27 15.21
C ASP A 141 17.51 -44.44 15.31
N PRO A 142 16.97 -44.83 16.48
CA PRO A 142 15.53 -44.82 16.80
C PRO A 142 14.79 -43.53 16.38
N LYS A 143 15.49 -42.39 16.34
CA LYS A 143 14.94 -41.10 15.93
C LYS A 143 14.46 -41.08 14.47
N ASN A 144 15.17 -41.74 13.54
CA ASN A 144 14.76 -41.82 12.14
C ASN A 144 13.49 -42.64 11.96
N LYS A 145 13.33 -43.71 12.75
CA LYS A 145 12.12 -44.52 12.78
C LYS A 145 10.92 -43.69 13.26
N TYR A 146 11.09 -42.95 14.35
CA TYR A 146 10.04 -42.07 14.88
C TYR A 146 9.59 -40.99 13.87
N ILE A 147 10.54 -40.32 13.20
CA ILE A 147 10.22 -39.32 12.16
C ILE A 147 9.43 -39.96 11.02
N SER A 148 9.83 -41.16 10.56
CA SER A 148 9.13 -41.87 9.50
C SER A 148 7.69 -42.23 9.91
N GLU A 149 7.48 -42.73 11.12
CA GLU A 149 6.16 -43.05 11.67
C GLU A 149 5.28 -41.78 11.79
N LEU A 150 5.85 -40.67 12.25
CA LEU A 150 5.15 -39.40 12.39
C LEU A 150 4.77 -38.79 11.03
N LYS A 151 5.64 -38.90 10.01
CA LYS A 151 5.34 -38.51 8.63
C LYS A 151 4.19 -39.32 8.05
N GLU A 152 4.22 -40.64 8.21
CA GLU A 152 3.16 -41.53 7.73
C GLU A 152 1.81 -41.22 8.39
N TYR A 153 1.78 -41.08 9.71
CA TYR A 153 0.60 -40.68 10.47
C TYR A 153 0.05 -39.32 10.02
N THR A 154 0.93 -38.32 9.86
CA THR A 154 0.54 -36.98 9.43
C THR A 154 -0.02 -37.00 8.00
N CYS A 155 0.58 -37.75 7.07
CA CYS A 155 0.05 -37.94 5.73
C CYS A 155 -1.35 -38.56 5.71
N GLN A 156 -1.59 -39.57 6.57
CA GLN A 156 -2.92 -40.19 6.67
C GLN A 156 -3.98 -39.17 7.11
N ILE A 157 -3.67 -38.33 8.11
CA ILE A 157 -4.58 -37.27 8.55
C ILE A 157 -4.81 -36.24 7.45
N ILE A 158 -3.77 -35.80 6.75
CA ILE A 158 -3.89 -34.82 5.67
C ILE A 158 -4.81 -35.35 4.56
N ASN A 159 -4.63 -36.61 4.16
CA ASN A 159 -5.49 -37.24 3.16
C ASN A 159 -6.95 -37.31 3.62
N GLN A 160 -7.19 -37.65 4.89
CA GLN A 160 -8.53 -37.62 5.47
C GLN A 160 -9.12 -36.21 5.42
N LEU A 161 -8.35 -35.19 5.77
CA LEU A 161 -8.79 -33.79 5.73
C LEU A 161 -9.16 -33.32 4.33
N PHE A 162 -8.43 -33.75 3.29
CA PHE A 162 -8.78 -33.44 1.91
C PHE A 162 -10.14 -34.03 1.51
N ASN A 163 -10.44 -35.26 1.97
CA ASN A 163 -11.72 -35.91 1.71
C ASN A 163 -12.85 -35.24 2.50
N ASP A 164 -12.61 -34.94 3.78
CA ASP A 164 -13.59 -34.33 4.68
C ASP A 164 -13.90 -32.86 4.35
N LYS A 165 -13.05 -32.21 3.54
CA LYS A 165 -13.16 -30.79 3.19
C LYS A 165 -14.55 -30.44 2.65
N ILE A 166 -15.10 -31.28 1.78
CA ILE A 166 -16.38 -31.00 1.14
C ILE A 166 -17.49 -30.95 2.19
N GLU A 167 -17.54 -31.95 3.07
CA GLU A 167 -18.61 -32.09 4.05
C GLU A 167 -18.48 -31.14 5.23
N ARG A 168 -17.24 -30.93 5.71
CA ARG A 168 -16.97 -30.19 6.95
C ARG A 168 -16.63 -28.71 6.74
N PHE A 169 -16.32 -28.31 5.51
CA PHE A 169 -15.95 -26.92 5.20
C PHE A 169 -16.78 -26.34 4.07
N ASP A 170 -16.75 -26.94 2.87
CA ASP A 170 -17.38 -26.34 1.69
C ASP A 170 -18.91 -26.31 1.80
N ASN A 171 -19.54 -27.40 2.23
CA ASN A 171 -21.00 -27.47 2.40
C ASN A 171 -21.52 -26.49 3.47
N PRO A 172 -20.96 -26.42 4.70
CA PRO A 172 -21.30 -25.39 5.68
C PRO A 172 -21.10 -23.97 5.15
N LEU A 173 -20.00 -23.70 4.43
CA LEU A 173 -19.72 -22.40 3.86
C LEU A 173 -20.79 -21.96 2.85
N ILE A 174 -21.17 -22.87 1.94
CA ILE A 174 -22.23 -22.63 0.95
C ILE A 174 -23.56 -22.34 1.66
N LYS A 175 -23.90 -23.09 2.71
CA LYS A 175 -25.12 -22.84 3.50
C LYS A 175 -25.13 -21.46 4.14
N ILE A 176 -24.00 -21.02 4.72
CA ILE A 176 -23.89 -19.67 5.28
C ILE A 176 -24.05 -18.63 4.18
N GLN A 177 -23.39 -18.80 3.03
CA GLN A 177 -23.50 -17.87 1.90
C GLN A 177 -24.93 -17.71 1.38
N ILE A 178 -25.66 -18.82 1.22
CA ILE A 178 -27.08 -18.79 0.83
C ILE A 178 -27.90 -18.07 1.90
N SER A 179 -27.71 -18.41 3.17
CA SER A 179 -28.47 -17.81 4.28
C SER A 179 -28.20 -16.31 4.46
N LEU A 180 -27.03 -15.80 4.04
CA LEU A 180 -26.76 -14.36 4.06
C LEU A 180 -27.71 -13.61 3.12
N SER A 181 -28.11 -14.22 2.00
CA SER A 181 -29.08 -13.62 1.08
C SER A 181 -30.46 -13.48 1.74
N GLU A 182 -30.86 -14.48 2.54
CA GLU A 182 -32.09 -14.43 3.34
C GLU A 182 -32.03 -13.33 4.39
N LEU A 183 -30.88 -13.18 5.07
CA LEU A 183 -30.66 -12.09 6.03
C LEU A 183 -30.77 -10.72 5.36
N PHE A 184 -30.17 -10.52 4.18
CA PHE A 184 -30.28 -9.26 3.46
C PHE A 184 -31.70 -8.95 3.01
N GLN A 185 -32.43 -9.95 2.52
CA GLN A 185 -33.83 -9.79 2.16
C GLN A 185 -34.70 -9.44 3.38
N PHE A 186 -34.43 -10.06 4.54
CA PHE A 186 -35.07 -9.71 5.81
C PHE A 186 -34.81 -8.24 6.17
N LEU A 187 -33.54 -7.81 6.17
CA LEU A 187 -33.16 -6.42 6.48
C LEU A 187 -33.80 -5.42 5.50
N GLN A 188 -33.81 -5.75 4.21
CA GLN A 188 -34.44 -4.91 3.18
C GLN A 188 -35.95 -4.78 3.40
N THR A 189 -36.64 -5.90 3.66
CA THR A 189 -38.08 -5.91 3.92
C THR A 189 -38.41 -5.08 5.16
N LEU A 190 -37.57 -5.20 6.20
CA LEU A 190 -37.72 -4.44 7.43
C LEU A 190 -37.61 -2.92 7.19
N HIS A 191 -36.62 -2.49 6.39
CA HIS A 191 -36.47 -1.09 6.00
C HIS A 191 -37.66 -0.59 5.18
N SER A 192 -38.12 -1.35 4.19
CA SER A 192 -39.29 -1.00 3.37
C SER A 192 -40.57 -0.90 4.19
N ASN A 193 -40.78 -1.80 5.15
CA ASN A 193 -41.97 -1.75 6.00
C ASN A 193 -41.94 -0.55 6.96
N SER A 194 -40.74 -0.12 7.37
CA SER A 194 -40.57 1.01 8.29
C SER A 194 -40.52 2.36 7.55
N SER A 195 -40.33 2.38 6.22
CA SER A 195 -40.15 3.62 5.46
C SER A 195 -41.36 4.53 5.50
N ILE A 196 -42.57 4.00 5.73
CA ILE A 196 -43.79 4.80 5.90
C ILE A 196 -43.68 5.82 7.05
N LEU A 197 -42.86 5.54 8.07
CA LEU A 197 -42.57 6.48 9.16
C LEU A 197 -41.72 7.65 8.68
N LEU A 198 -40.84 7.43 7.70
CA LEU A 198 -40.00 8.49 7.14
C LEU A 198 -40.80 9.48 6.28
N GLU A 199 -41.97 9.08 5.81
CA GLU A 199 -42.88 9.92 5.02
C GLU A 199 -43.78 10.80 5.92
N GLN A 200 -43.85 10.52 7.22
CA GLN A 200 -44.62 11.30 8.16
C GLN A 200 -43.96 12.67 8.39
N GLN A 201 -44.76 13.73 8.40
CA GLN A 201 -44.26 15.05 8.78
C GLN A 201 -43.88 15.04 10.27
N PRO A 202 -42.70 15.55 10.64
CA PRO A 202 -42.36 15.70 12.04
C PRO A 202 -43.39 16.59 12.73
N SER A 203 -43.76 16.24 13.96
CA SER A 203 -44.63 17.05 14.81
C SER A 203 -44.04 18.45 14.90
N PHE A 204 -44.79 19.44 14.39
CA PHE A 204 -44.34 20.83 14.39
C PHE A 204 -44.32 21.33 15.83
N TYR A 205 -43.14 21.28 16.45
CA TYR A 205 -42.89 21.96 17.71
C TYR A 205 -42.73 23.44 17.40
N ASN A 206 -43.78 24.23 17.67
CA ASN A 206 -43.64 25.68 17.65
C ASN A 206 -42.80 26.09 18.87
N PRO A 207 -41.56 26.57 18.71
CA PRO A 207 -40.73 26.97 19.84
C PRO A 207 -41.32 28.16 20.62
N LEU A 208 -42.34 28.84 20.07
CA LEU A 208 -43.07 29.90 20.76
C LEU A 208 -44.12 29.39 21.74
N ASN A 209 -44.57 28.12 21.64
CA ASN A 209 -45.55 27.57 22.58
C ASN A 209 -44.98 27.38 24.00
N SER A 210 -43.67 27.13 24.14
CA SER A 210 -43.02 27.10 25.45
C SER A 210 -42.79 28.50 26.03
N LEU A 211 -42.82 29.54 25.20
CA LEU A 211 -42.75 30.95 25.61
C LEU A 211 -44.13 31.53 25.95
N SER A 212 -45.24 30.86 25.59
CA SER A 212 -46.58 31.37 25.83
C SER A 212 -47.16 31.00 27.21
N LEU A 213 -46.40 30.34 28.08
CA LEU A 213 -46.92 29.79 29.35
C LEU A 213 -46.87 30.74 30.56
N ASP A 214 -46.39 31.98 30.43
CA ASP A 214 -46.36 32.93 31.56
C ASP A 214 -47.06 34.27 31.31
N PHE A 215 -47.64 34.49 30.13
CA PHE A 215 -48.35 35.76 29.86
C PHE A 215 -49.78 35.80 30.45
N ASP A 216 -50.42 34.64 30.67
CA ASP A 216 -51.79 34.59 31.20
C ASP A 216 -51.86 34.65 32.75
N GLN A 217 -50.73 34.56 33.48
CA GLN A 217 -50.71 34.75 34.94
C GLN A 217 -50.31 36.17 35.38
N ILE A 218 -49.86 37.05 34.47
CA ILE A 218 -49.37 38.39 34.85
C ILE A 218 -50.41 39.50 34.72
N GLN A 219 -51.52 39.37 33.99
CA GLN A 219 -52.52 40.44 33.92
C GLN A 219 -53.97 39.98 33.89
N LEU A 220 -54.60 39.92 35.07
CA LEU A 220 -56.04 40.13 35.23
C LEU A 220 -56.40 40.53 36.68
N SER A 221 -55.72 41.56 37.19
CA SER A 221 -56.35 42.46 38.16
C SER A 221 -56.32 43.87 37.56
N ASN A 222 -57.51 44.44 37.35
CA ASN A 222 -57.77 45.80 36.89
C ASN A 222 -57.59 46.04 35.39
N PHE A 223 -58.61 45.77 34.58
CA PHE A 223 -59.19 46.78 33.70
C PHE A 223 -60.54 46.31 33.15
N THR A 224 -61.61 46.90 33.70
CA THR A 224 -62.99 46.75 33.23
C THR A 224 -63.21 47.74 32.09
N ILE A 225 -63.38 47.28 30.85
CA ILE A 225 -64.01 48.08 29.80
C ILE A 225 -65.11 47.27 29.14
N ASN A 226 -66.33 47.77 29.37
CA ASN A 226 -67.58 47.44 28.72
C ASN A 226 -67.51 47.73 27.22
N THR A 227 -67.88 46.77 26.38
CA THR A 227 -68.65 47.05 25.17
C THR A 227 -69.47 45.83 24.76
N ASN A 228 -70.78 45.98 24.87
CA ASN A 228 -71.80 45.15 24.25
C ASN A 228 -71.69 45.22 22.73
N ASN A 229 -71.73 44.08 22.05
CA ASN A 229 -72.69 43.93 20.95
C ASN A 229 -72.93 42.45 20.59
N SER A 230 -74.22 42.17 20.46
CA SER A 230 -74.89 40.90 20.25
C SER A 230 -75.02 40.54 18.76
N ASN A 231 -75.00 39.22 18.49
CA ASN A 231 -75.82 38.45 17.51
C ASN A 231 -74.97 37.57 16.58
N ASN A 232 -75.43 36.41 16.09
CA ASN A 232 -76.36 35.38 16.53
C ASN A 232 -76.16 34.22 15.50
N SER A 233 -76.33 32.97 15.97
CA SER A 233 -76.85 31.79 15.24
C SER A 233 -76.17 31.15 14.01
N ASN A 234 -75.91 29.82 14.16
CA ASN A 234 -76.22 28.67 13.27
C ASN A 234 -75.65 28.64 11.83
N SER A 235 -75.31 27.52 11.17
CA SER A 235 -75.73 26.11 11.23
C SER A 235 -74.76 25.19 10.45
N LYS A 236 -74.93 23.88 10.69
CA LYS A 236 -74.33 22.67 10.09
C LYS A 236 -74.58 22.46 8.57
N GLN A 237 -73.90 21.41 8.05
CA GLN A 237 -74.11 20.60 6.82
C GLN A 237 -73.45 21.14 5.53
N ASN A 238 -72.86 20.36 4.61
CA ASN A 238 -73.01 18.92 4.30
C ASN A 238 -71.82 18.37 3.50
N GLN A 239 -71.72 17.03 3.49
CA GLN A 239 -70.82 16.18 2.73
C GLN A 239 -71.23 15.98 1.24
N GLN A 240 -70.26 15.47 0.46
CA GLN A 240 -70.36 14.47 -0.63
C GLN A 240 -70.31 14.85 -2.13
N ASN A 241 -69.25 14.30 -2.77
CA ASN A 241 -69.17 13.53 -4.03
C ASN A 241 -69.37 14.17 -5.43
N GLN A 242 -68.32 14.06 -6.27
CA GLN A 242 -68.18 13.17 -7.47
C GLN A 242 -66.94 13.63 -8.27
N GLN A 243 -65.84 12.86 -8.33
CA GLN A 243 -65.45 11.85 -9.34
C GLN A 243 -65.37 12.28 -10.83
N ASN A 244 -64.18 11.96 -11.40
CA ASN A 244 -63.80 11.69 -12.79
C ASN A 244 -63.48 12.82 -13.78
N GLN A 245 -62.19 12.89 -14.17
CA GLN A 245 -61.64 12.87 -15.55
C GLN A 245 -60.09 12.83 -15.45
N GLN A 246 -59.45 11.68 -15.62
CA GLN A 246 -58.76 11.18 -16.83
C GLN A 246 -57.61 12.04 -17.39
N ASN A 247 -56.42 11.42 -17.36
CA ASN A 247 -55.29 11.47 -18.30
C ASN A 247 -54.75 12.82 -18.79
N HIS A 248 -53.53 13.16 -18.36
CA HIS A 248 -52.44 13.50 -19.28
C HIS A 248 -51.06 13.28 -18.63
N GLN A 249 -50.34 12.26 -19.13
CA GLN A 249 -48.89 12.13 -18.97
C GLN A 249 -48.20 13.25 -19.73
N SER A 250 -47.27 13.97 -19.08
CA SER A 250 -46.29 14.82 -19.74
C SER A 250 -44.89 14.42 -19.30
N SER A 251 -44.11 13.96 -20.27
CA SER A 251 -42.70 13.59 -20.16
C SER A 251 -41.81 14.83 -20.08
N PRO A 252 -40.71 14.84 -19.30
CA PRO A 252 -39.72 15.89 -19.41
C PRO A 252 -38.73 15.57 -20.55
N LYS A 253 -38.71 16.44 -21.57
CA LYS A 253 -37.68 16.49 -22.62
C LYS A 253 -36.35 16.95 -22.02
N SER A 254 -35.37 16.07 -21.90
CA SER A 254 -33.97 16.45 -21.69
C SER A 254 -33.32 16.74 -23.04
N SER A 255 -32.83 17.98 -23.21
CA SER A 255 -32.09 18.40 -24.39
C SER A 255 -30.61 18.10 -24.21
N ASN A 256 -30.13 17.09 -24.95
CA ASN A 256 -28.71 16.84 -25.14
C ASN A 256 -28.10 17.95 -26.01
N LYS A 257 -27.24 18.79 -25.41
CA LYS A 257 -26.27 19.60 -26.17
C LYS A 257 -24.93 18.88 -26.21
N ARG A 258 -24.66 18.31 -27.38
CA ARG A 258 -23.41 17.69 -27.83
C ARG A 258 -22.44 18.83 -28.17
N TYR A 259 -21.29 18.91 -27.49
CA TYR A 259 -20.17 19.75 -27.92
C TYR A 259 -19.22 18.89 -28.77
N GLU A 260 -19.01 19.30 -30.02
CA GLU A 260 -17.91 18.85 -30.85
C GLU A 260 -16.66 19.69 -30.56
N PRO A 261 -15.45 19.09 -30.53
CA PRO A 261 -14.21 19.84 -30.66
C PRO A 261 -13.69 19.78 -32.11
N SER A 262 -13.51 20.96 -32.70
CA SER A 262 -12.84 21.19 -33.98
C SER A 262 -11.34 20.88 -33.91
N GLN A 263 -10.85 20.20 -34.95
CA GLN A 263 -9.42 19.97 -35.21
C GLN A 263 -8.79 21.09 -36.07
N ASN A 264 -7.45 21.14 -36.01
CA ASN A 264 -6.45 21.86 -36.85
C ASN A 264 -6.20 23.33 -36.42
N GLU A 265 -4.97 23.81 -36.23
CA GLU A 265 -3.78 23.73 -37.10
C GLU A 265 -2.43 23.88 -36.33
N LEU A 266 -1.38 23.30 -36.92
CA LEU A 266 0.04 23.46 -36.58
C LEU A 266 0.57 24.88 -36.91
N ALA A 267 1.50 25.43 -36.11
CA ALA A 267 2.86 25.82 -36.55
C ALA A 267 3.71 26.52 -35.46
N LYS A 268 4.94 26.01 -35.30
CA LYS A 268 6.24 26.68 -35.06
C LYS A 268 6.29 28.02 -34.28
N SER A 269 7.06 28.06 -33.18
CA SER A 269 8.42 28.64 -33.15
C SER A 269 8.93 29.01 -31.74
N ASN A 270 10.23 28.74 -31.56
CA ASN A 270 11.27 29.55 -30.91
C ASN A 270 11.10 30.16 -29.50
N ASN A 271 12.01 29.70 -28.64
CA ASN A 271 12.88 30.46 -27.75
C ASN A 271 12.83 32.00 -27.91
N SER A 272 12.38 32.67 -26.86
CA SER A 272 12.89 33.99 -26.47
C SER A 272 12.54 34.30 -25.01
N ASN A 273 13.60 34.59 -24.24
CA ASN A 273 13.54 35.29 -22.96
C ASN A 273 12.62 36.51 -23.04
N SER A 274 11.72 36.65 -22.07
CA SER A 274 11.24 37.97 -21.67
C SER A 274 10.87 37.98 -20.20
N ASN A 275 11.63 38.75 -19.43
CA ASN A 275 11.24 39.27 -18.13
C ASN A 275 9.95 40.07 -18.29
N ASN A 276 8.90 39.73 -17.55
CA ASN A 276 7.86 40.69 -17.23
C ASN A 276 7.27 40.39 -15.85
N ASN A 277 7.55 41.32 -14.93
CA ASN A 277 6.85 41.51 -13.68
C ASN A 277 5.37 41.81 -13.98
N ASN A 278 4.47 40.91 -13.58
CA ASN A 278 3.08 41.26 -13.34
C ASN A 278 2.62 40.60 -12.04
N SER A 279 2.51 41.45 -11.03
CA SER A 279 2.00 41.13 -9.70
C SER A 279 0.48 41.00 -9.76
N SER A 280 -0.02 39.80 -10.02
CA SER A 280 -1.43 39.45 -9.84
C SER A 280 -1.65 38.92 -8.43
N ASN A 281 -2.43 39.66 -7.66
CA ASN A 281 -2.99 39.28 -6.36
C ASN A 281 -3.76 37.96 -6.46
N ASN A 282 -3.11 36.86 -6.11
CA ASN A 282 -3.81 35.63 -5.71
C ASN A 282 -3.98 35.67 -4.19
N GLN A 283 -5.23 35.89 -3.76
CA GLN A 283 -5.62 35.60 -2.38
C GLN A 283 -5.52 34.09 -2.16
N VAL A 284 -4.39 33.69 -1.57
CA VAL A 284 -4.19 32.34 -1.03
C VAL A 284 -5.22 32.13 0.07
N VAL A 285 -6.18 31.23 -0.19
CA VAL A 285 -7.06 30.66 0.82
C VAL A 285 -6.15 29.93 1.82
N LYS A 286 -5.87 30.58 2.96
CA LYS A 286 -5.10 29.98 4.06
C LYS A 286 -5.89 28.81 4.62
N SER A 287 -5.48 27.58 4.31
CA SER A 287 -6.03 26.39 4.95
C SER A 287 -5.67 26.40 6.44
N ASN A 288 -6.61 26.02 7.31
CA ASN A 288 -6.42 26.06 8.77
C ASN A 288 -5.41 25.02 9.31
N GLY A 289 -4.82 24.18 8.44
CA GLY A 289 -3.90 23.10 8.82
C GLY A 289 -2.57 23.59 9.40
N ASP A 290 -1.99 24.66 8.84
CA ASP A 290 -0.66 25.13 9.25
C ASP A 290 -0.62 25.75 10.65
N LYS A 291 -1.77 26.17 11.19
CA LYS A 291 -1.85 26.77 12.53
C LYS A 291 -1.69 25.76 13.67
N LEU A 292 -1.82 24.46 13.41
CA LEU A 292 -1.80 23.48 14.50
C LEU A 292 -0.43 23.33 15.17
N PHE A 293 0.67 23.66 14.48
CA PHE A 293 2.03 23.41 14.96
C PHE A 293 2.95 24.65 15.01
N SER A 294 2.48 25.82 14.60
CA SER A 294 3.30 27.04 14.63
C SER A 294 3.35 27.64 16.05
N LYS A 295 4.42 27.38 16.81
CA LYS A 295 4.71 28.12 18.06
C LYS A 295 5.39 29.47 17.73
N PRO A 296 4.97 30.59 18.35
CA PRO A 296 5.74 31.83 18.31
C PRO A 296 7.10 31.63 18.98
N LEU A 297 8.16 32.27 18.47
CA LEU A 297 9.53 32.19 19.00
C LEU A 297 9.58 32.65 20.47
N PRO A 298 9.78 31.76 21.46
CA PRO A 298 10.09 32.15 22.83
C PRO A 298 11.52 32.68 22.90
N ASN A 299 11.80 33.52 23.90
CA ASN A 299 13.16 33.78 24.34
C ASN A 299 13.83 32.44 24.69
N ILE A 300 14.86 32.07 23.93
CA ILE A 300 15.66 30.86 24.13
C ILE A 300 16.26 30.96 25.55
N LYS A 301 15.83 30.08 26.46
CA LYS A 301 16.45 29.97 27.78
C LYS A 301 17.83 29.35 27.61
N GLU A 302 18.86 29.99 28.14
CA GLU A 302 20.27 29.66 27.88
C GLU A 302 20.77 28.33 28.49
N THR A 303 19.99 27.69 29.36
CA THR A 303 20.41 26.44 30.03
C THR A 303 19.64 25.22 29.49
N PRO A 304 20.31 24.34 28.71
CA PRO A 304 19.77 23.04 28.36
C PRO A 304 19.39 22.29 29.63
N ILE A 305 18.19 21.71 29.67
CA ILE A 305 17.78 20.86 30.78
C ILE A 305 18.61 19.57 30.71
N THR A 306 19.64 19.48 31.53
CA THR A 306 20.35 18.22 31.79
C THR A 306 19.52 17.38 32.75
N LEU A 307 18.92 16.30 32.25
CA LEU A 307 18.38 15.25 33.11
C LEU A 307 19.55 14.61 33.87
N ASN A 308 19.54 14.68 35.20
CA ASN A 308 20.61 14.15 36.07
C ASN A 308 20.84 12.65 35.90
N SER A 309 19.83 11.92 35.41
CA SER A 309 19.94 10.53 34.97
C SER A 309 18.87 10.22 33.90
N PRO A 310 19.13 9.25 33.01
CA PRO A 310 18.13 8.82 32.06
C PRO A 310 16.95 8.13 32.78
N PRO A 311 15.71 8.59 32.56
CA PRO A 311 14.52 7.94 33.10
C PRO A 311 14.38 6.49 32.57
N PRO A 312 13.81 5.56 33.35
CA PRO A 312 13.48 4.22 32.86
C PRO A 312 12.58 4.28 31.62
N PHE A 313 12.71 3.31 30.71
CA PHE A 313 11.91 3.26 29.48
C PHE A 313 10.39 3.35 29.72
N ILE A 314 9.88 2.68 30.75
CA ILE A 314 8.45 2.74 31.10
C ILE A 314 8.03 4.15 31.54
N GLN A 315 8.91 4.90 32.20
CA GLN A 315 8.65 6.30 32.50
C GLN A 315 8.66 7.12 31.21
N LEU A 316 9.66 6.93 30.33
CA LEU A 316 9.68 7.59 29.03
C LEU A 316 8.42 7.31 28.22
N LEU A 317 7.87 6.11 28.24
CA LEU A 317 6.66 5.79 27.47
C LEU A 317 5.44 6.60 27.92
N ASN A 318 5.37 6.98 29.21
CA ASN A 318 4.17 7.55 29.83
C ASN A 318 4.32 9.01 30.30
N ASP A 319 5.54 9.54 30.37
CA ASP A 319 5.84 10.87 30.91
C ASP A 319 6.03 11.90 29.78
N TYR A 320 4.93 12.56 29.43
CA TYR A 320 4.90 13.57 28.37
C TYR A 320 5.70 14.83 28.71
N THR A 321 5.88 15.13 30.00
CA THR A 321 6.68 16.28 30.41
C THR A 321 8.14 16.07 30.05
N ILE A 322 8.65 14.83 30.17
CA ILE A 322 9.99 14.49 29.69
C ILE A 322 10.09 14.64 28.17
N HIS A 323 9.07 14.25 27.41
CA HIS A 323 9.08 14.45 25.94
C HIS A 323 9.18 15.93 25.57
N GLN A 324 8.40 16.78 26.25
CA GLN A 324 8.47 18.23 26.06
C GLN A 324 9.85 18.79 26.39
N GLN A 325 10.45 18.35 27.50
CA GLN A 325 11.79 18.77 27.88
C GLN A 325 12.84 18.39 26.84
N LEU A 326 12.70 17.19 26.24
CA LEU A 326 13.62 16.72 25.22
C LEU A 326 13.44 17.43 23.88
N TRP A 327 12.21 17.70 23.45
CA TRP A 327 11.91 18.04 22.05
C TRP A 327 11.16 19.37 21.84
N ASP A 328 10.44 19.89 22.83
CA ASP A 328 9.65 21.12 22.70
C ASP A 328 10.34 22.37 23.27
N TYR A 329 11.32 22.21 24.17
CA TYR A 329 12.02 23.33 24.80
C TYR A 329 13.26 23.80 24.03
N ASN A 330 13.69 23.04 23.03
CA ASN A 330 14.81 23.40 22.18
C ASN A 330 14.33 23.64 20.75
N TYR A 331 15.01 24.56 20.07
CA TYR A 331 14.98 24.62 18.62
C TYR A 331 16.04 23.68 18.07
N PHE A 332 15.74 23.05 16.94
CA PHE A 332 16.64 22.10 16.31
C PHE A 332 16.95 22.53 14.88
N LYS A 333 18.13 22.14 14.41
CA LYS A 333 18.50 22.11 12.99
C LYS A 333 19.02 20.73 12.65
N LEU A 334 18.91 20.38 11.37
CA LEU A 334 19.54 19.17 10.84
C LEU A 334 20.95 19.52 10.38
N ASN A 335 21.96 19.04 11.10
CA ASN A 335 23.36 19.16 10.70
C ASN A 335 23.66 18.10 9.63
N ARG A 336 23.95 18.55 8.42
CA ARG A 336 24.27 17.70 7.27
C ARG A 336 25.78 17.63 7.09
N VAL A 337 26.36 16.49 7.43
CA VAL A 337 27.81 16.26 7.38
C VAL A 337 28.13 15.30 6.26
N TYR A 338 28.97 15.73 5.30
CA TYR A 338 29.42 14.84 4.23
C TYR A 338 30.10 13.60 4.82
N ASN A 339 29.76 12.42 4.29
CA ASN A 339 30.29 11.14 4.74
C ASN A 339 31.31 10.59 3.75
N TYR A 340 30.85 10.22 2.55
CA TYR A 340 31.67 9.76 1.43
C TYR A 340 30.85 9.67 0.15
N SER A 341 31.54 9.47 -0.96
CA SER A 341 30.93 9.20 -2.26
C SER A 341 30.95 7.70 -2.57
N ALA A 342 29.91 7.22 -3.24
CA ALA A 342 29.77 5.82 -3.65
C ALA A 342 29.31 5.73 -5.11
N SER A 343 29.71 4.65 -5.78
CA SER A 343 29.13 4.18 -7.04
C SER A 343 28.47 2.84 -6.78
N THR A 344 27.16 2.76 -6.99
CA THR A 344 26.39 1.52 -6.91
C THR A 344 25.98 1.09 -8.30
N VAL A 345 26.21 -0.16 -8.66
CA VAL A 345 25.74 -0.78 -9.90
C VAL A 345 24.89 -1.99 -9.54
N TYR A 346 23.60 -1.88 -9.80
CA TYR A 346 22.67 -2.99 -9.73
C TYR A 346 22.55 -3.64 -11.10
N THR A 347 22.86 -4.92 -11.19
CA THR A 347 22.75 -5.72 -12.40
C THR A 347 21.67 -6.77 -12.22
N LYS A 348 20.79 -6.90 -13.20
CA LYS A 348 19.71 -7.88 -13.21
C LYS A 348 19.73 -8.68 -14.51
N LEU A 349 19.73 -10.00 -14.39
CA LEU A 349 19.63 -10.92 -15.53
C LEU A 349 18.20 -11.47 -15.60
N ILE A 350 17.54 -11.27 -16.73
CA ILE A 350 16.19 -11.75 -17.01
C ILE A 350 16.29 -12.82 -18.09
N THR A 351 15.88 -14.04 -17.76
CA THR A 351 15.83 -15.16 -18.72
C THR A 351 14.38 -15.46 -19.07
N PHE A 352 14.05 -15.34 -20.35
CA PHE A 352 12.74 -15.73 -20.87
C PHE A 352 12.75 -17.18 -21.37
N LYS A 353 11.67 -17.92 -21.11
CA LYS A 353 11.55 -19.31 -21.59
C LYS A 353 11.64 -19.37 -23.13
N PRO A 354 12.17 -20.48 -23.68
CA PRO A 354 12.18 -20.72 -25.12
C PRO A 354 10.76 -20.63 -25.73
N GLY A 355 10.66 -20.05 -26.92
CA GLY A 355 9.38 -19.91 -27.65
C GLY A 355 8.51 -18.72 -27.24
N CYS A 356 8.98 -17.83 -26.36
CA CYS A 356 8.30 -16.56 -26.10
C CYS A 356 8.43 -15.62 -27.31
N ASN A 357 7.30 -15.29 -27.95
CA ASN A 357 7.24 -14.29 -29.03
C ASN A 357 7.22 -12.88 -28.42
N LEU A 358 8.41 -12.33 -28.16
CA LEU A 358 8.59 -10.97 -27.66
C LEU A 358 8.77 -10.02 -28.85
N ASN A 359 7.89 -9.04 -29.01
CA ASN A 359 8.03 -8.02 -30.06
C ASN A 359 8.72 -6.76 -29.51
N THR A 360 8.24 -6.27 -28.37
CA THR A 360 8.79 -5.09 -27.70
C THR A 360 8.86 -5.40 -26.22
N LEU A 361 9.97 -5.02 -25.59
CA LEU A 361 10.16 -5.04 -24.16
C LEU A 361 10.17 -3.60 -23.65
N MET A 362 9.48 -3.37 -22.54
CA MET A 362 9.56 -2.11 -21.82
C MET A 362 10.11 -2.36 -20.41
N PHE A 363 10.97 -1.47 -19.93
CA PHE A 363 11.49 -1.51 -18.58
C PHE A 363 11.41 -0.13 -17.97
N TRP A 364 11.02 -0.07 -16.70
CA TRP A 364 10.90 1.18 -15.94
C TRP A 364 11.75 1.09 -14.67
N MET A 365 12.39 2.19 -14.31
CA MET A 365 13.22 2.31 -13.11
C MET A 365 13.12 3.74 -12.58
N PRO A 366 12.87 3.98 -11.29
CA PRO A 366 12.85 5.35 -10.78
C PRO A 366 14.21 6.03 -10.92
N VAL A 367 14.22 7.32 -11.30
CA VAL A 367 15.43 8.15 -11.23
C VAL A 367 15.70 8.44 -9.77
N PRO A 368 16.90 8.16 -9.22
CA PRO A 368 17.12 8.24 -7.79
C PRO A 368 16.96 9.69 -7.31
N PRO A 369 16.27 9.92 -6.18
CA PRO A 369 15.92 11.26 -5.73
C PRO A 369 17.13 11.99 -5.16
N GLN A 370 17.08 13.33 -5.20
CA GLN A 370 17.92 14.17 -4.34
C GLN A 370 17.24 14.25 -2.97
N THR A 371 17.96 13.99 -1.87
CA THR A 371 17.43 14.09 -0.50
C THR A 371 18.41 14.83 0.40
N GLN A 372 18.06 15.08 1.66
CA GLN A 372 19.02 15.66 2.60
C GLN A 372 20.20 14.69 2.87
N SER A 373 19.95 13.38 2.83
CA SER A 373 20.97 12.33 3.07
C SER A 373 21.83 12.00 1.86
N GLN A 374 21.43 12.40 0.64
CA GLN A 374 22.19 12.06 -0.56
C GLN A 374 22.14 13.13 -1.66
N ARG A 375 23.25 13.27 -2.40
CA ARG A 375 23.31 14.06 -3.63
C ARG A 375 23.67 13.15 -4.81
N ILE A 376 22.77 12.98 -5.76
CA ILE A 376 23.05 12.21 -6.98
C ILE A 376 23.91 13.03 -7.91
N ARG A 377 25.08 12.50 -8.29
CA ARG A 377 25.99 13.09 -9.28
C ARG A 377 25.73 12.53 -10.68
N TYR A 378 25.45 11.23 -10.74
CA TYR A 378 25.16 10.54 -11.98
C TYR A 378 24.22 9.37 -11.73
N SER A 379 23.32 9.10 -12.66
CA SER A 379 22.51 7.88 -12.65
C SER A 379 22.15 7.47 -14.06
N SER A 380 22.13 6.17 -14.35
CA SER A 380 21.75 5.64 -15.67
C SER A 380 21.11 4.27 -15.57
N PHE A 381 20.16 3.99 -16.46
CA PHE A 381 19.52 2.69 -16.60
C PHE A 381 19.68 2.19 -18.04
N THR A 382 20.33 1.04 -18.22
CA THR A 382 20.73 0.55 -19.55
C THR A 382 20.43 -0.94 -19.69
N LEU A 383 20.16 -1.34 -20.93
CA LEU A 383 20.00 -2.73 -21.34
C LEU A 383 21.26 -3.17 -22.06
N HIS A 384 21.81 -4.31 -21.65
CA HIS A 384 23.05 -4.87 -22.14
C HIS A 384 22.83 -6.25 -22.75
N ASP A 385 23.70 -6.56 -23.72
CA ASP A 385 23.90 -7.92 -24.21
C ASP A 385 24.46 -8.79 -23.07
N PRO A 386 23.88 -9.98 -22.80
CA PRO A 386 24.31 -10.79 -21.67
C PRO A 386 25.73 -11.38 -21.84
N VAL A 387 26.22 -11.52 -23.07
CA VAL A 387 27.51 -12.16 -23.38
C VAL A 387 28.64 -11.13 -23.48
N THR A 388 28.45 -10.13 -24.33
CA THR A 388 29.44 -9.09 -24.63
C THR A 388 29.41 -7.92 -23.66
N ASP A 389 28.34 -7.80 -22.85
CA ASP A 389 28.08 -6.68 -21.95
C ASP A 389 27.97 -5.31 -22.67
N ALA A 390 27.85 -5.31 -23.99
CA ALA A 390 27.64 -4.11 -24.80
C ALA A 390 26.25 -3.52 -24.54
N ILE A 391 26.13 -2.19 -24.51
CA ILE A 391 24.84 -1.52 -24.37
C ILE A 391 24.03 -1.73 -25.66
N ILE A 392 22.87 -2.37 -25.54
CA ILE A 392 21.92 -2.56 -26.63
C ILE A 392 20.86 -1.45 -26.64
N ALA A 393 20.45 -0.96 -25.47
CA ALA A 393 19.52 0.16 -25.37
C ALA A 393 19.79 1.01 -24.13
N GLN A 394 19.51 2.31 -24.22
CA GLN A 394 19.61 3.27 -23.12
C GLN A 394 18.23 3.78 -22.72
N SER A 395 18.06 4.11 -21.44
CA SER A 395 16.81 4.68 -20.95
C SER A 395 16.62 6.13 -21.40
N GLN A 396 15.36 6.49 -21.64
CA GLN A 396 14.90 7.88 -21.65
C GLN A 396 14.38 8.24 -20.25
N VAL A 397 14.42 9.52 -19.88
CA VAL A 397 13.82 10.01 -18.64
C VAL A 397 12.45 10.57 -18.95
N GLU A 398 11.41 10.02 -18.32
CA GLU A 398 10.04 10.51 -18.39
C GLU A 398 9.62 11.12 -17.05
N ASN A 399 8.99 12.29 -17.09
CA ASN A 399 8.42 12.93 -15.90
C ASN A 399 7.06 12.30 -15.62
N HIS A 400 7.07 11.16 -14.92
CA HIS A 400 5.87 10.34 -14.70
C HIS A 400 5.02 10.81 -13.51
N SER A 401 5.65 11.41 -12.51
CA SER A 401 4.95 12.01 -11.37
C SER A 401 5.52 13.38 -11.10
N VAL A 402 4.78 14.16 -10.32
CA VAL A 402 5.22 15.47 -9.84
C VAL A 402 6.55 15.37 -9.07
N PHE A 403 6.84 14.21 -8.44
CA PHE A 403 7.89 14.12 -7.42
C PHE A 403 9.08 13.24 -7.80
N GLN A 404 8.90 12.30 -8.73
CA GLN A 404 9.98 11.44 -9.18
C GLN A 404 9.85 11.12 -10.68
N SER A 405 10.89 11.45 -11.43
CA SER A 405 11.05 11.03 -12.82
C SER A 405 11.39 9.54 -12.90
N MET A 406 11.09 8.92 -14.04
CA MET A 406 11.32 7.50 -14.29
C MET A 406 12.23 7.33 -15.50
N PHE A 407 13.23 6.46 -15.39
CA PHE A 407 13.88 5.88 -16.54
C PHE A 407 12.94 4.90 -17.23
N LYS A 408 12.93 4.94 -18.57
CA LYS A 408 12.18 4.03 -19.44
C LYS A 408 13.05 3.52 -20.56
N ILE A 409 13.14 2.21 -20.72
CA ILE A 409 13.77 1.55 -21.88
C ILE A 409 12.66 0.92 -22.69
N ALA A 410 12.57 1.24 -23.97
CA ALA A 410 11.74 0.53 -24.94
C ALA A 410 12.66 -0.14 -25.97
N PHE A 411 12.59 -1.46 -26.05
CA PHE A 411 13.48 -2.26 -26.90
C PHE A 411 12.66 -3.17 -27.81
N ASN A 412 12.82 -3.01 -29.13
CA ASN A 412 12.22 -3.91 -30.11
C ASN A 412 13.11 -5.13 -30.26
N VAL A 413 12.59 -6.30 -29.89
CA VAL A 413 13.32 -7.56 -30.01
C VAL A 413 13.37 -7.91 -31.50
N PRO A 414 14.57 -8.09 -32.10
CA PRO A 414 14.66 -8.48 -33.50
C PRO A 414 13.87 -9.76 -33.72
N SER A 415 12.86 -9.72 -34.59
CA SER A 415 12.16 -10.95 -34.96
C SER A 415 13.18 -11.86 -35.62
N THR A 416 13.31 -13.09 -35.12
CA THR A 416 14.00 -14.14 -35.88
C THR A 416 13.11 -14.41 -37.07
N SER A 417 13.28 -13.62 -38.14
CA SER A 417 12.62 -13.88 -39.41
C SER A 417 13.00 -15.30 -39.76
N SER A 418 12.05 -16.22 -39.62
CA SER A 418 12.20 -17.58 -40.12
C SER A 418 12.57 -17.39 -41.57
N SER A 419 13.81 -17.72 -41.91
CA SER A 419 14.30 -17.65 -43.27
C SER A 419 13.41 -18.58 -44.09
N SER A 420 12.34 -18.03 -44.65
CA SER A 420 11.54 -18.70 -45.65
C SER A 420 12.52 -18.93 -46.78
N SER A 421 12.87 -20.19 -46.98
CA SER A 421 13.69 -20.64 -48.09
C SER A 421 12.91 -20.39 -49.37
N ALA A 422 12.95 -19.16 -49.87
CA ALA A 422 12.53 -18.82 -51.22
C ALA A 422 13.66 -19.27 -52.16
N SER A 423 13.50 -20.47 -52.70
CA SER A 423 14.25 -20.93 -53.87
C SER A 423 13.94 -19.97 -55.04
N SER A 424 14.87 -19.09 -55.36
CA SER A 424 14.85 -18.33 -56.61
C SER A 424 16.21 -18.45 -57.29
N SER A 425 16.17 -18.97 -58.52
CA SER A 425 17.30 -19.19 -59.43
C SER A 425 17.98 -17.88 -59.82
N PRO A 426 19.28 -17.88 -60.13
CA PRO A 426 19.98 -16.66 -60.52
C PRO A 426 19.72 -16.36 -62.01
N VAL A 427 19.26 -15.14 -62.31
CA VAL A 427 19.34 -14.55 -63.65
C VAL A 427 20.47 -13.52 -63.63
N LEU A 428 21.51 -13.83 -64.39
CA LEU A 428 22.59 -12.93 -64.76
C LEU A 428 22.05 -11.85 -65.71
N THR A 429 22.17 -10.58 -65.36
CA THR A 429 22.30 -9.52 -66.36
C THR A 429 23.31 -8.46 -65.94
N SER A 430 24.04 -8.04 -66.96
CA SER A 430 25.25 -7.22 -67.02
C SER A 430 25.03 -5.74 -66.75
N SER A 431 26.11 -5.10 -66.28
CA SER A 431 26.38 -3.66 -66.27
C SER A 431 26.26 -3.01 -67.66
N PRO A 432 26.17 -1.67 -67.75
CA PRO A 432 27.41 -0.88 -67.90
C PRO A 432 27.43 0.48 -67.16
N SER A 433 28.59 1.11 -67.34
CA SER A 433 29.33 2.17 -66.63
C SER A 433 28.93 3.64 -66.83
N SER A 434 29.55 4.50 -65.97
CA SER A 434 29.98 5.92 -66.12
C SER A 434 28.90 7.01 -66.01
N SER A 435 29.08 8.23 -65.44
CA SER A 435 30.24 9.02 -64.94
C SER A 435 29.78 10.33 -64.25
N SER A 436 30.74 11.00 -63.57
CA SER A 436 30.84 12.44 -63.16
C SER A 436 30.24 12.86 -61.80
N LEU A 437 31.04 13.26 -60.78
CA LEU A 437 31.86 14.48 -60.54
C LEU A 437 31.05 15.76 -60.26
N SER A 438 30.99 16.18 -58.99
CA SER A 438 31.42 17.53 -58.55
C SER A 438 31.40 17.67 -57.02
N SER A 439 32.31 18.53 -56.57
CA SER A 439 32.84 18.80 -55.24
C SER A 439 32.09 19.87 -54.43
N SER A 440 32.14 19.80 -53.08
CA SER A 440 32.50 20.97 -52.24
C SER A 440 32.57 20.67 -50.72
N THR A 441 33.79 20.84 -50.17
CA THR A 441 34.17 21.57 -48.93
C THR A 441 33.67 21.15 -47.52
N SER A 442 34.63 20.61 -46.76
CA SER A 442 35.10 20.99 -45.41
C SER A 442 34.13 21.07 -44.20
N SER A 443 34.31 20.16 -43.25
CA SER A 443 34.71 20.53 -41.87
C SER A 443 35.18 19.30 -41.08
N THR A 444 36.19 19.53 -40.25
CA THR A 444 37.02 18.57 -39.50
C THR A 444 36.28 17.94 -38.32
N SER A 445 36.29 16.61 -38.23
CA SER A 445 35.96 15.81 -37.03
C SER A 445 37.03 14.74 -36.79
N PRO A 446 37.32 14.35 -35.53
CA PRO A 446 38.50 13.56 -35.20
C PRO A 446 38.29 12.05 -35.38
N LEU A 447 39.37 11.44 -35.90
CA LEU A 447 39.77 10.03 -35.99
C LEU A 447 39.01 9.01 -35.11
N LEU A 448 38.24 8.14 -35.79
CA LEU A 448 37.83 6.82 -35.31
C LEU A 448 38.75 5.75 -35.92
N LEU A 449 39.44 4.97 -35.07
CA LEU A 449 40.16 3.77 -35.48
C LEU A 449 39.17 2.71 -35.98
N SER A 450 39.35 2.29 -37.23
CA SER A 450 38.67 1.16 -37.85
C SER A 450 39.38 -0.16 -37.53
N SER A 451 38.67 -1.09 -36.89
CA SER A 451 39.11 -2.48 -36.67
C SER A 451 38.94 -3.34 -37.94
N PRO A 452 39.75 -4.40 -38.13
CA PRO A 452 39.78 -5.20 -39.36
C PRO A 452 38.64 -6.23 -39.41
N THR A 453 38.00 -6.32 -40.58
CA THR A 453 37.05 -7.36 -40.97
C THR A 453 37.76 -8.67 -41.32
N LEU A 454 37.63 -9.68 -40.45
CA LEU A 454 38.00 -11.07 -40.73
C LEU A 454 36.75 -11.85 -41.15
N ASN A 455 36.66 -12.16 -42.44
CA ASN A 455 35.69 -13.11 -42.99
C ASN A 455 36.20 -14.54 -42.77
N SER A 456 35.57 -15.28 -41.86
CA SER A 456 35.72 -16.74 -41.76
C SER A 456 34.36 -17.42 -41.97
N SER A 457 34.16 -17.95 -43.16
CA SER A 457 33.04 -18.83 -43.50
C SER A 457 33.26 -20.21 -42.88
N SER A 458 32.37 -20.62 -41.97
CA SER A 458 32.29 -21.98 -41.42
C SER A 458 30.91 -22.60 -41.73
N PRO A 459 30.80 -23.94 -41.84
CA PRO A 459 29.65 -24.60 -42.46
C PRO A 459 28.46 -24.70 -41.52
N SER A 460 27.27 -24.45 -42.09
CA SER A 460 25.98 -24.48 -41.43
C SER A 460 25.51 -25.89 -41.08
N SER A 461 25.52 -26.25 -39.80
CA SER A 461 24.67 -27.31 -39.25
C SER A 461 23.34 -26.70 -38.82
N LYS A 462 22.24 -27.15 -39.43
CA LYS A 462 20.88 -26.73 -39.10
C LYS A 462 20.43 -27.38 -37.79
N SER A 463 20.89 -26.84 -36.67
CA SER A 463 20.23 -27.03 -35.37
C SER A 463 19.15 -25.98 -35.24
N SER A 464 17.88 -26.38 -35.13
CA SER A 464 16.78 -25.49 -34.75
C SER A 464 16.94 -25.11 -33.28
N ASN A 465 17.91 -24.25 -32.99
CA ASN A 465 18.21 -23.75 -31.66
C ASN A 465 17.11 -22.78 -31.25
N ASN A 466 16.21 -23.27 -30.40
CA ASN A 466 15.25 -22.47 -29.66
C ASN A 466 16.01 -21.72 -28.55
N SER A 467 16.83 -20.72 -28.92
CA SER A 467 17.72 -20.02 -27.98
C SER A 467 16.90 -19.21 -26.98
N MET A 468 17.13 -19.44 -25.68
CA MET A 468 16.59 -18.58 -24.61
C MET A 468 17.01 -17.13 -24.85
N SER A 469 16.06 -16.20 -24.72
CA SER A 469 16.36 -14.77 -24.74
C SER A 469 16.75 -14.34 -23.34
N ILE A 470 18.03 -14.02 -23.14
CA ILE A 470 18.57 -13.50 -21.88
C ILE A 470 18.84 -12.01 -22.07
N PHE A 471 18.42 -11.20 -21.10
CA PHE A 471 18.65 -9.76 -21.10
C PHE A 471 19.32 -9.33 -19.80
N LYS A 472 20.27 -8.40 -19.89
CA LYS A 472 21.00 -7.88 -18.74
C LYS A 472 20.70 -6.40 -18.53
N LEU A 473 19.99 -6.05 -17.47
CA LEU A 473 19.75 -4.66 -17.09
C LEU A 473 20.84 -4.19 -16.13
N LYS A 474 21.30 -2.96 -16.30
CA LYS A 474 22.21 -2.29 -15.36
C LYS A 474 21.64 -0.95 -14.92
N TYR A 475 21.60 -0.73 -13.62
CA TYR A 475 21.22 0.52 -13.00
C TYR A 475 22.40 1.04 -12.18
N ARG A 476 23.01 2.14 -12.63
CA ARG A 476 24.17 2.76 -11.99
C ARG A 476 23.77 4.06 -11.32
N ILE A 477 24.34 4.31 -10.14
CA ILE A 477 24.19 5.55 -9.38
C ILE A 477 25.54 5.93 -8.80
N ASP A 478 26.01 7.14 -9.11
CA ASP A 478 27.13 7.77 -8.43
C ASP A 478 26.58 8.87 -7.52
N VAL A 479 26.85 8.76 -6.23
CA VAL A 479 26.16 9.51 -5.18
C VAL A 479 27.13 10.00 -4.11
N ASP A 480 26.89 11.18 -3.58
CA ASP A 480 27.51 11.68 -2.35
C ASP A 480 26.55 11.45 -1.19
N LEU A 481 27.01 10.79 -0.12
CA LEU A 481 26.20 10.45 1.04
C LEU A 481 26.56 11.33 2.23
N TYR A 482 25.55 11.64 3.04
CA TYR A 482 25.66 12.56 4.16
C TYR A 482 25.08 11.92 5.42
N LYS A 483 25.74 12.15 6.55
CA LYS A 483 25.16 11.94 7.87
C LYS A 483 24.21 13.08 8.17
N LEU A 484 23.08 12.77 8.78
CA LEU A 484 22.09 13.74 9.21
C LEU A 484 21.96 13.66 10.72
N LEU A 485 22.32 14.73 11.42
CA LEU A 485 22.31 14.76 12.87
C LEU A 485 21.40 15.89 13.33
N LEU A 486 20.34 15.57 14.07
CA LEU A 486 19.49 16.58 14.66
C LEU A 486 20.19 17.17 15.88
N VAL A 487 20.51 18.46 15.82
CA VAL A 487 21.24 19.17 16.87
C VAL A 487 20.42 20.35 17.39
N PRO A 488 20.42 20.62 18.71
CA PRO A 488 19.86 21.85 19.24
C PRO A 488 20.58 23.07 18.67
N LEU A 489 19.84 24.14 18.39
CA LEU A 489 20.40 25.45 18.08
C LEU A 489 21.15 26.00 19.29
N GLN A 490 22.35 26.52 19.06
CA GLN A 490 23.13 27.24 20.05
C GLN A 490 22.78 28.73 20.04
N SER A 491 23.08 29.44 21.12
CA SER A 491 22.93 30.91 21.15
C SER A 491 23.77 31.53 20.02
N GLY A 492 23.15 32.38 19.20
CA GLY A 492 23.76 32.99 18.01
C GLY A 492 23.64 32.18 16.72
N ASP A 493 23.11 30.95 16.75
CA ASP A 493 22.77 30.24 15.52
C ASP A 493 21.60 30.94 14.80
N ASN A 494 21.71 31.07 13.47
CA ASN A 494 20.57 31.44 12.64
C ASN A 494 19.58 30.28 12.56
N LEU A 495 18.28 30.60 12.55
CA LEU A 495 17.25 29.61 12.23
C LEU A 495 17.53 29.02 10.84
N PRO A 496 17.42 27.70 10.67
CA PRO A 496 17.60 27.09 9.36
C PRO A 496 16.55 27.64 8.39
N ASN A 497 16.99 28.05 7.20
CA ASN A 497 16.08 28.40 6.12
C ASN A 497 15.57 27.10 5.48
N VAL A 498 14.37 26.68 5.88
CA VAL A 498 13.72 25.46 5.38
C VAL A 498 12.72 25.87 4.31
N GLU A 499 12.88 25.32 3.11
CA GLU A 499 11.92 25.51 2.02
C GLU A 499 10.57 24.91 2.43
N PRO A 500 9.47 25.69 2.45
CA PRO A 500 8.16 25.17 2.76
C PRO A 500 7.74 24.08 1.76
N ILE A 501 7.20 22.98 2.28
CA ILE A 501 6.60 21.93 1.46
C ILE A 501 5.47 22.53 0.61
N SER A 502 5.47 22.25 -0.69
CA SER A 502 4.41 22.73 -1.59
C SER A 502 3.08 22.01 -1.29
N GLN A 503 1.94 22.62 -1.63
CA GLN A 503 0.63 21.98 -1.46
C GLN A 503 0.54 20.65 -2.22
N GLN A 504 1.16 20.58 -3.40
CA GLN A 504 1.18 19.37 -4.20
C GLN A 504 1.94 18.23 -3.50
N GLU A 505 3.12 18.53 -2.92
CA GLU A 505 3.88 17.58 -2.11
C GLU A 505 3.11 17.17 -0.86
N LEU A 506 2.47 18.14 -0.21
CA LEU A 506 1.63 17.89 0.96
C LEU A 506 0.52 16.88 0.64
N ASP A 507 -0.25 17.11 -0.43
CA ASP A 507 -1.32 16.21 -0.86
C ASP A 507 -0.77 14.82 -1.20
N PHE A 508 0.39 14.75 -1.86
CA PHE A 508 1.02 13.50 -2.21
C PHE A 508 1.48 12.72 -0.98
N TYR A 509 2.25 13.34 -0.09
CA TYR A 509 2.78 12.67 1.10
C TYR A 509 1.75 12.49 2.22
N LEU A 510 0.54 13.03 2.06
CA LEU A 510 -0.63 12.78 2.92
C LEU A 510 -1.71 11.93 2.25
N ARG A 511 -1.44 11.33 1.08
CA ARG A 511 -2.41 10.44 0.43
C ARG A 511 -2.34 9.01 0.97
N PRO A 512 -3.49 8.33 1.11
CA PRO A 512 -3.50 6.90 1.33
C PRO A 512 -3.03 6.18 0.06
N THR A 513 -2.43 5.01 0.22
CA THR A 513 -2.12 4.11 -0.89
C THR A 513 -2.73 2.75 -0.62
N SER A 514 -2.66 1.82 -1.59
CA SER A 514 -3.11 0.44 -1.38
C SER A 514 -2.35 -0.27 -0.27
N LYS A 515 -1.13 0.19 0.07
CA LYS A 515 -0.28 -0.36 1.13
C LYS A 515 -0.24 0.50 2.39
N ILE A 516 -0.46 1.81 2.27
CA ILE A 516 -0.55 2.75 3.39
C ILE A 516 -2.00 3.21 3.49
N ASN A 517 -2.89 2.31 3.91
CA ASN A 517 -4.29 2.63 4.12
C ASN A 517 -4.57 2.90 5.61
N TYR A 518 -4.82 4.18 5.93
CA TYR A 518 -5.21 4.65 7.26
C TYR A 518 -6.60 5.29 7.26
N ASN A 519 -7.32 5.25 6.14
CA ASN A 519 -8.65 5.84 6.00
C ASN A 519 -9.75 4.83 6.39
N THR A 520 -9.48 3.96 7.35
CA THR A 520 -10.43 2.95 7.82
C THR A 520 -10.85 3.23 9.26
N THR A 521 -12.06 2.80 9.63
CA THR A 521 -12.59 2.95 10.99
C THR A 521 -11.76 2.16 12.00
N GLU A 522 -11.22 1.02 11.58
CA GLU A 522 -10.32 0.17 12.37
C GLU A 522 -9.00 0.89 12.66
N PHE A 523 -8.42 1.57 11.67
CA PHE A 523 -7.19 2.33 11.86
C PHE A 523 -7.42 3.53 12.78
N LYS A 524 -8.54 4.25 12.61
CA LYS A 524 -8.95 5.30 13.56
C LYS A 524 -9.09 4.75 14.99
N SER A 525 -9.77 3.62 15.15
CA SER A 525 -9.94 2.98 16.47
C SER A 525 -8.60 2.58 17.09
N PHE A 526 -7.65 2.11 16.28
CA PHE A 526 -6.28 1.87 16.69
C PHE A 526 -5.57 3.15 17.17
N ILE A 527 -5.67 4.25 16.40
CA ILE A 527 -5.10 5.55 16.79
C ILE A 527 -5.69 6.03 18.12
N ASP A 528 -7.02 5.93 18.28
CA ASP A 528 -7.73 6.34 19.48
C ASP A 528 -7.34 5.47 20.70
N GLN A 529 -7.30 4.13 20.52
CA GLN A 529 -6.98 3.15 21.57
C GLN A 529 -5.60 3.39 22.18
N TYR A 530 -4.59 3.68 21.34
CA TYR A 530 -3.21 3.89 21.80
C TYR A 530 -2.83 5.37 21.93
N GLN A 531 -3.81 6.27 21.79
CA GLN A 531 -3.65 7.72 21.87
C GLN A 531 -2.55 8.25 20.92
N LEU A 532 -2.43 7.68 19.73
CA LEU A 532 -1.39 8.00 18.73
C LEU A 532 -1.79 9.22 17.88
N PHE A 533 -2.25 10.28 18.55
CA PHE A 533 -2.57 11.58 17.97
C PHE A 533 -1.90 12.70 18.79
N PRO A 534 -1.57 13.87 18.20
CA PRO A 534 -0.96 14.99 18.92
C PRO A 534 -1.78 15.40 20.15
N LYS A 535 -1.12 15.49 21.31
CA LYS A 535 -1.78 15.87 22.56
C LYS A 535 -1.86 17.38 22.71
N ARG A 536 -2.91 17.84 23.40
CA ARG A 536 -3.00 19.23 23.88
C ARG A 536 -2.48 19.29 25.32
N PHE A 537 -1.56 20.21 25.58
CA PHE A 537 -0.99 20.42 26.90
C PHE A 537 -1.86 21.31 27.78
N SER A 538 -1.54 21.38 29.07
CA SER A 538 -2.28 22.17 30.06
C SER A 538 -2.27 23.67 29.78
N ASP A 539 -1.25 24.17 29.08
CA ASP A 539 -1.15 25.56 28.62
C ASP A 539 -1.98 25.85 27.35
N GLY A 540 -2.70 24.85 26.84
CA GLY A 540 -3.54 24.94 25.66
C GLY A 540 -2.80 24.76 24.33
N THR A 541 -1.47 24.68 24.34
CA THR A 541 -0.66 24.40 23.14
C THR A 541 -0.72 22.93 22.75
N PHE A 542 -0.36 22.62 21.50
CA PHE A 542 -0.25 21.25 21.01
C PHE A 542 1.19 20.74 21.10
N GLU A 543 1.31 19.43 21.26
CA GLU A 543 2.54 18.65 21.08
C GLU A 543 3.17 18.98 19.73
N SER A 544 4.46 19.32 19.73
CA SER A 544 5.16 19.54 18.45
C SER A 544 5.23 18.24 17.64
N VAL A 545 5.40 18.36 16.32
CA VAL A 545 5.56 17.21 15.43
C VAL A 545 6.72 16.32 15.88
N LEU A 546 7.84 16.90 16.34
CA LEU A 546 9.00 16.15 16.77
C LEU A 546 8.75 15.40 18.09
N CYS A 547 8.10 16.05 19.05
CA CYS A 547 7.68 15.42 20.30
C CYS A 547 6.70 14.26 20.05
N PHE A 548 5.69 14.50 19.21
CA PHE A 548 4.73 13.48 18.81
C PHE A 548 5.40 12.29 18.11
N ALA A 549 6.28 12.57 17.14
CA ALA A 549 7.02 11.54 16.42
C ALA A 549 7.88 10.66 17.36
N TYR A 550 8.51 11.28 18.36
CA TYR A 550 9.28 10.56 19.38
C TYR A 550 8.39 9.67 20.25
N ARG A 551 7.21 10.15 20.64
CA ARG A 551 6.26 9.31 21.38
C ARG A 551 5.78 8.11 20.56
N VAL A 552 5.52 8.32 19.26
CA VAL A 552 5.23 7.21 18.33
C VAL A 552 6.41 6.25 18.24
N SER A 553 7.65 6.75 18.22
CA SER A 553 8.84 5.88 18.16
C SER A 553 8.98 5.00 19.40
N LEU A 554 8.72 5.53 20.59
CA LEU A 554 8.69 4.75 21.83
C LEU A 554 7.60 3.68 21.82
N TRP A 555 6.41 4.01 21.29
CA TRP A 555 5.33 3.04 21.15
C TRP A 555 5.71 1.91 20.19
N ILE A 556 6.26 2.23 19.02
CA ILE A 556 6.74 1.24 18.03
C ILE A 556 7.81 0.35 18.66
N TYR A 557 8.79 0.94 19.34
CA TYR A 557 9.85 0.23 20.03
C TYR A 557 9.29 -0.78 21.05
N SER A 558 8.29 -0.38 21.83
CA SER A 558 7.70 -1.24 22.88
C SER A 558 6.79 -2.34 22.34
N ASN A 559 6.11 -2.11 21.21
CA ASN A 559 5.00 -2.96 20.78
C ASN A 559 5.30 -3.80 19.54
N ILE A 560 6.26 -3.41 18.71
CA ILE A 560 6.57 -4.08 17.45
C ILE A 560 7.97 -4.68 17.51
N LYS A 561 8.08 -5.98 17.19
CA LYS A 561 9.34 -6.71 17.10
C LYS A 561 9.82 -6.79 15.66
N TYR A 562 11.10 -6.52 15.44
CA TYR A 562 11.71 -6.78 14.14
C TYR A 562 11.74 -8.29 13.87
N LYS A 563 11.25 -8.71 12.70
CA LYS A 563 11.26 -10.10 12.23
C LYS A 563 11.50 -10.12 10.73
N TYR A 564 12.56 -10.81 10.30
CA TYR A 564 12.88 -11.01 8.88
C TYR A 564 13.23 -12.48 8.61
N PRO A 565 12.73 -13.11 7.52
CA PRO A 565 11.71 -12.58 6.62
C PRO A 565 10.35 -12.44 7.33
N HIS A 566 9.52 -11.51 6.87
CA HIS A 566 8.16 -11.32 7.35
C HIS A 566 7.14 -11.82 6.30
N GLU A 567 6.16 -12.62 6.72
CA GLU A 567 5.16 -13.24 5.82
C GLU A 567 3.88 -12.39 5.66
N GLY A 568 3.84 -11.16 6.19
CA GLY A 568 2.67 -10.28 6.15
C GLY A 568 2.50 -9.51 4.84
N ASN A 569 1.27 -9.06 4.57
CA ASN A 569 0.86 -8.29 3.38
C ASN A 569 1.25 -6.79 3.42
N LEU A 570 2.12 -6.39 4.36
CA LEU A 570 2.58 -5.02 4.63
C LEU A 570 1.48 -4.04 5.09
N GLU A 571 0.28 -4.51 5.41
CA GLU A 571 -0.77 -3.62 5.92
C GLU A 571 -0.41 -3.09 7.32
N PRO A 572 -0.63 -1.79 7.60
CA PRO A 572 -0.32 -1.20 8.91
C PRO A 572 -0.95 -1.95 10.08
N LEU A 573 -2.26 -2.25 10.00
CA LEU A 573 -2.97 -2.95 11.07
C LEU A 573 -2.51 -4.40 11.24
N LYS A 574 -2.12 -5.07 10.15
CA LYS A 574 -1.58 -6.43 10.25
C LYS A 574 -0.26 -6.44 11.01
N THR A 575 0.58 -5.42 10.83
CA THR A 575 1.82 -5.23 11.61
C THR A 575 1.52 -5.08 13.10
N VAL A 576 0.48 -4.31 13.46
CA VAL A 576 0.03 -4.13 14.86
C VAL A 576 -0.51 -5.44 15.45
N GLU A 577 -1.35 -6.15 14.70
CA GLU A 577 -1.95 -7.43 15.11
C GLU A 577 -0.86 -8.50 15.37
N LEU A 578 0.09 -8.64 14.44
CA LEU A 578 1.20 -9.59 14.55
C LEU A 578 2.27 -9.18 15.55
N ARG A 579 2.23 -7.92 16.05
CA ARG A 579 3.26 -7.31 16.91
C ARG A 579 4.68 -7.50 16.39
N SER A 580 4.82 -7.64 15.08
CA SER A 580 6.09 -7.90 14.42
C SER A 580 6.04 -7.55 12.94
N GLY A 581 7.21 -7.27 12.36
CA GLY A 581 7.34 -6.86 10.97
C GLY A 581 8.81 -6.76 10.56
N ASP A 582 9.08 -6.68 9.25
CA ASP A 582 10.40 -6.31 8.74
C ASP A 582 10.54 -4.78 8.64
N CYS A 583 11.61 -4.29 7.99
CA CYS A 583 11.85 -2.86 7.86
C CYS A 583 10.74 -2.13 7.09
N THR A 584 10.11 -2.80 6.12
CA THR A 584 9.00 -2.23 5.34
C THR A 584 7.76 -2.08 6.21
N CYS A 585 7.39 -3.12 6.97
CA CYS A 585 6.26 -3.08 7.90
C CYS A 585 6.37 -1.94 8.92
N HIS A 586 7.56 -1.77 9.52
CA HIS A 586 7.80 -0.70 10.50
C HIS A 586 7.62 0.68 9.87
N CYS A 587 8.24 0.92 8.71
CA CYS A 587 8.15 2.22 8.04
C CYS A 587 6.74 2.52 7.52
N VAL A 588 6.03 1.52 6.98
CA VAL A 588 4.64 1.65 6.52
C VAL A 588 3.69 1.99 7.65
N LEU A 589 3.81 1.31 8.80
CA LEU A 589 3.00 1.61 9.98
C LEU A 589 3.25 3.03 10.49
N VAL A 590 4.53 3.44 10.59
CA VAL A 590 4.89 4.81 10.97
C VAL A 590 4.32 5.84 10.02
N ALA A 591 4.50 5.64 8.70
CA ALA A 591 3.96 6.54 7.71
C ALA A 591 2.43 6.64 7.79
N ALA A 592 1.73 5.53 8.03
CA ALA A 592 0.29 5.53 8.21
C ALA A 592 -0.14 6.36 9.43
N ILE A 593 0.54 6.23 10.58
CA ILE A 593 0.27 7.02 11.79
C ILE A 593 0.51 8.52 11.53
N PHE A 594 1.61 8.89 10.88
CA PHE A 594 1.92 10.29 10.60
C PHE A 594 0.95 10.92 9.60
N ARG A 595 0.64 10.23 8.50
CA ARG A 595 -0.30 10.73 7.48
C ARG A 595 -1.71 10.87 8.00
N TYR A 596 -2.16 9.94 8.85
CA TYR A 596 -3.44 10.05 9.57
C TYR A 596 -3.51 11.36 10.37
N ASN A 597 -2.40 11.72 11.02
CA ASN A 597 -2.27 12.96 11.81
C ASN A 597 -1.81 14.18 10.99
N ARG A 598 -1.96 14.14 9.66
CA ARG A 598 -1.62 15.25 8.74
C ARG A 598 -0.14 15.67 8.79
N ILE A 599 0.76 14.76 9.16
CA ILE A 599 2.20 14.97 9.10
C ILE A 599 2.72 14.33 7.80
N PRO A 600 3.29 15.12 6.87
CA PRO A 600 3.84 14.57 5.63
C PRO A 600 4.95 13.58 5.95
N SER A 601 4.84 12.38 5.41
CA SER A 601 5.86 11.35 5.58
C SER A 601 6.13 10.65 4.26
N ARG A 602 7.37 10.21 4.07
CA ARG A 602 7.78 9.50 2.86
C ARG A 602 8.66 8.30 3.20
N LEU A 603 8.48 7.23 2.45
CA LEU A 603 9.30 6.03 2.55
C LEU A 603 10.49 6.17 1.62
N LEU A 604 11.69 5.85 2.11
CA LEU A 604 12.91 5.82 1.32
C LEU A 604 13.29 4.36 1.10
N PHE A 605 13.13 3.88 -0.12
CA PHE A 605 13.50 2.52 -0.52
C PHE A 605 14.92 2.54 -1.09
N GLY A 606 15.79 1.72 -0.53
CA GLY A 606 17.21 1.82 -0.84
C GLY A 606 18.04 0.65 -0.36
N ARG A 607 19.35 0.88 -0.27
CA ARG A 607 20.32 -0.10 0.24
C ARG A 607 21.43 0.61 1.01
N ASN A 608 21.92 -0.03 2.08
CA ASN A 608 23.15 0.43 2.72
C ASN A 608 24.38 0.14 1.82
N THR A 609 25.41 0.96 1.86
CA THR A 609 26.64 0.85 1.04
C THR A 609 27.78 0.10 1.74
N GLU A 610 27.49 -0.65 2.81
CA GLU A 610 28.49 -1.44 3.53
C GLU A 610 29.01 -2.57 2.63
N LEU A 611 30.32 -2.61 2.38
CA LEU A 611 30.95 -3.56 1.45
C LEU A 611 31.25 -4.93 2.07
N GLU A 612 31.28 -5.02 3.39
CA GLU A 612 31.92 -6.13 4.12
C GLU A 612 30.93 -7.16 4.71
N ARG A 613 29.65 -7.08 4.37
CA ARG A 613 28.69 -8.08 4.88
C ARG A 613 28.73 -9.35 4.01
N PRO A 614 28.57 -10.54 4.62
CA PRO A 614 28.58 -11.82 3.90
C PRO A 614 27.57 -11.82 2.74
N GLU A 615 27.88 -12.56 1.68
CA GLU A 615 27.22 -12.56 0.35
C GLU A 615 25.69 -12.78 0.37
N ASN A 616 25.10 -13.15 1.50
CA ASN A 616 23.68 -13.44 1.68
C ASN A 616 22.88 -12.32 2.39
N ASP A 617 23.51 -11.20 2.80
CA ASP A 617 22.76 -10.09 3.38
C ASP A 617 22.09 -9.23 2.30
N ASN A 618 20.77 -9.36 2.19
CA ASN A 618 19.94 -8.44 1.43
C ASN A 618 19.91 -7.09 2.17
N GLN A 619 20.97 -6.27 2.03
CA GLN A 619 21.05 -4.92 2.62
C GLN A 619 19.99 -3.94 2.07
N THR A 620 19.01 -4.43 1.29
CA THR A 620 17.83 -3.65 0.91
C THR A 620 17.12 -3.27 2.19
N HIS A 621 16.84 -1.99 2.33
CA HIS A 621 16.26 -1.46 3.54
C HIS A 621 15.29 -0.34 3.21
N VAL A 622 14.34 -0.11 4.11
CA VAL A 622 13.36 0.97 4.01
C VAL A 622 13.55 1.86 5.23
N ARG A 623 13.62 3.16 5.00
CA ARG A 623 13.62 4.19 6.04
C ARG A 623 12.40 5.09 5.85
N VAL A 624 12.10 5.91 6.86
CA VAL A 624 11.04 6.91 6.77
C VAL A 624 11.61 8.29 7.07
N GLU A 625 11.14 9.29 6.32
CA GLU A 625 11.34 10.69 6.67
C GLU A 625 9.97 11.31 6.96
N PHE A 626 9.92 12.26 7.89
CA PHE A 626 8.74 13.06 8.16
C PHE A 626 9.08 14.55 8.15
N TYR A 627 8.15 15.38 7.69
CA TYR A 627 8.41 16.80 7.51
C TYR A 627 8.06 17.60 8.77
N VAL A 628 9.01 18.42 9.22
CA VAL A 628 8.80 19.41 10.29
C VAL A 628 9.10 20.79 9.71
N HIS A 629 8.13 21.70 9.72
CA HIS A 629 8.22 23.00 9.04
C HIS A 629 9.48 23.81 9.38
N SER A 630 9.95 23.75 10.62
CA SER A 630 11.14 24.48 11.08
C SER A 630 12.47 23.72 10.89
N ILE A 631 12.46 22.47 10.43
CA ILE A 631 13.67 21.61 10.34
C ILE A 631 13.88 21.03 8.92
N GLY A 632 12.79 20.72 8.21
CA GLY A 632 12.79 20.00 6.94
C GLY A 632 12.40 18.53 7.09
N TRP A 633 12.96 17.65 6.25
CA TRP A 633 12.72 16.21 6.29
C TRP A 633 13.61 15.57 7.38
N VAL A 634 12.99 15.15 8.46
CA VAL A 634 13.66 14.52 9.60
C VAL A 634 13.76 13.01 9.35
N PRO A 635 14.98 12.43 9.33
CA PRO A 635 15.16 11.00 9.08
C PRO A 635 14.80 10.17 10.31
N TRP A 636 14.21 9.01 10.09
CA TRP A 636 13.99 8.01 11.13
C TRP A 636 14.09 6.60 10.54
N ASP A 637 14.81 5.74 11.23
CA ASP A 637 14.78 4.30 10.98
C ASP A 637 14.05 3.54 12.11
N PRO A 638 12.75 3.22 11.94
CA PRO A 638 11.96 2.55 12.98
C PRO A 638 12.28 1.06 13.13
N SER A 639 13.13 0.52 12.26
CA SER A 639 13.51 -0.90 12.24
C SER A 639 14.60 -1.22 13.25
N PHE A 640 15.45 -0.23 13.58
CA PHE A 640 16.57 -0.41 14.50
C PHE A 640 16.21 0.02 15.91
N LYS A 641 16.60 -0.82 16.85
CA LYS A 641 16.55 -0.55 18.28
C LYS A 641 17.95 -0.21 18.74
N ASP A 642 18.15 0.96 19.31
CA ASP A 642 19.40 1.27 20.00
C ASP A 642 19.27 0.95 21.50
N SER A 643 20.41 0.70 22.14
CA SER A 643 20.50 0.43 23.58
C SER A 643 20.53 1.71 24.42
N THR A 644 20.45 2.89 23.80
CA THR A 644 20.44 4.14 24.54
C THR A 644 19.11 4.27 25.27
N PRO A 645 19.09 4.81 26.50
CA PRO A 645 17.86 4.96 27.27
C PRO A 645 16.77 5.77 26.55
N TYR A 646 17.16 6.62 25.61
CA TYR A 646 16.27 7.52 24.89
C TYR A 646 15.96 7.07 23.46
N HIS A 647 16.48 5.95 22.97
CA HIS A 647 16.24 5.52 21.59
C HIS A 647 16.50 6.60 20.52
N LYS A 648 17.57 7.40 20.73
CA LYS A 648 17.88 8.60 19.94
C LYS A 648 18.80 8.35 18.76
N THR A 649 19.52 7.22 18.72
CA THR A 649 20.56 6.99 17.70
C THR A 649 19.98 6.97 16.29
N TYR A 650 18.78 6.40 16.14
CA TYR A 650 18.11 6.24 14.84
C TYR A 650 16.84 7.09 14.70
N PHE A 651 16.38 7.72 15.77
CA PHE A 651 15.30 8.69 15.73
C PHE A 651 15.85 10.09 15.46
N ALA A 652 15.32 10.76 14.43
CA ALA A 652 15.77 12.07 13.97
C ALA A 652 17.25 12.14 13.54
N ASN A 653 17.92 10.99 13.39
CA ASN A 653 19.34 10.89 13.10
C ASN A 653 19.59 9.79 12.08
N ASP A 654 20.53 10.04 11.17
CA ASP A 654 21.20 9.06 10.32
C ASP A 654 22.71 9.16 10.58
N PRO A 655 23.20 8.54 11.66
CA PRO A 655 24.61 8.66 12.05
C PRO A 655 25.55 7.90 11.11
N LEU A 656 25.02 6.91 10.38
CA LEU A 656 25.81 6.10 9.46
C LEU A 656 25.99 6.81 8.12
N GLY A 657 24.96 7.51 7.62
CA GLY A 657 25.01 8.27 6.37
C GLY A 657 25.46 7.41 5.19
N ASN A 658 25.05 6.15 5.17
CA ASN A 658 25.54 5.12 4.26
C ASN A 658 24.42 4.47 3.44
N PHE A 659 23.29 5.16 3.27
CA PHE A 659 22.11 4.60 2.61
C PHE A 659 21.85 5.29 1.28
N VAL A 660 21.88 4.53 0.18
CA VAL A 660 21.47 5.02 -1.13
C VAL A 660 19.97 4.78 -1.30
N THR A 661 19.21 5.87 -1.34
CA THR A 661 17.81 5.87 -1.72
C THR A 661 17.69 5.72 -3.23
N TYR A 662 17.00 4.67 -3.67
CA TYR A 662 16.69 4.43 -5.07
C TYR A 662 15.36 5.06 -5.47
N HIS A 663 14.37 5.05 -4.58
CA HIS A 663 13.07 5.68 -4.84
C HIS A 663 12.31 6.08 -3.58
N ILE A 664 11.27 6.91 -3.79
CA ILE A 664 10.43 7.46 -2.73
C ILE A 664 9.01 6.91 -2.86
N ASP A 665 8.51 6.34 -1.77
CA ASP A 665 7.13 5.87 -1.60
C ASP A 665 6.70 4.82 -2.66
N PHE A 666 5.44 4.37 -2.60
CA PHE A 666 4.89 3.43 -3.57
C PHE A 666 4.51 4.14 -4.87
N ILE A 667 5.19 3.79 -5.97
CA ILE A 667 5.02 4.42 -7.29
C ILE A 667 3.80 3.87 -8.07
N SER A 668 3.24 2.74 -7.62
CA SER A 668 2.21 1.95 -8.31
C SER A 668 0.93 2.71 -8.71
N ASN A 669 0.57 3.77 -7.99
CA ASN A 669 -0.71 4.45 -8.22
C ASN A 669 -0.66 5.44 -9.39
N SER A 670 0.53 5.96 -9.74
CA SER A 670 0.63 7.04 -10.74
C SER A 670 0.49 6.55 -12.20
N ILE A 671 0.85 5.30 -12.50
CA ILE A 671 0.90 4.77 -13.87
C ILE A 671 -0.48 4.42 -14.41
N ASN A 672 -1.40 3.97 -13.56
CA ASN A 672 -2.72 3.53 -14.00
C ASN A 672 -3.71 4.68 -14.16
N GLU A 673 -3.60 5.74 -13.34
CA GLU A 673 -4.56 6.86 -13.37
C GLU A 673 -4.48 7.66 -14.68
N ASN A 674 -3.28 7.83 -15.25
CA ASN A 674 -3.12 8.56 -16.52
C ASN A 674 -3.55 7.75 -17.76
N ASN A 675 -3.53 6.42 -17.69
CA ASN A 675 -3.83 5.57 -18.86
C ASN A 675 -5.31 5.17 -18.97
N ASN A 676 -6.06 5.21 -17.87
CA ASN A 676 -7.46 4.79 -17.85
C ASN A 676 -8.45 5.84 -18.40
N SER A 677 -8.00 7.05 -18.76
CA SER A 677 -8.89 8.09 -19.27
C SER A 677 -9.20 7.99 -20.77
N ASN A 678 -8.51 7.16 -21.57
CA ASN A 678 -8.64 7.20 -23.05
C ASN A 678 -8.63 5.86 -23.82
N SER A 679 -8.63 4.68 -23.19
CA SER A 679 -8.56 3.40 -23.93
C SER A 679 -9.62 2.38 -23.49
N SER A 680 -10.67 2.22 -24.30
CA SER A 680 -11.73 1.22 -24.17
C SER A 680 -11.35 -0.18 -24.68
N ASN A 681 -10.08 -0.47 -24.93
CA ASN A 681 -9.62 -1.80 -25.36
C ASN A 681 -9.04 -2.61 -24.18
N ASN A 682 -9.86 -3.54 -23.70
CA ASN A 682 -9.60 -4.49 -22.62
C ASN A 682 -8.48 -5.51 -22.95
N ASN A 683 -7.23 -5.09 -22.86
CA ASN A 683 -6.13 -6.02 -22.59
C ASN A 683 -5.63 -5.72 -21.18
N GLU A 684 -6.02 -6.58 -20.22
CA GLU A 684 -5.65 -6.49 -18.81
C GLU A 684 -4.13 -6.33 -18.65
N LEU A 685 -3.70 -5.15 -18.17
CA LEU A 685 -2.41 -5.04 -17.50
C LEU A 685 -2.50 -5.93 -16.26
N SER A 686 -1.95 -7.14 -16.31
CA SER A 686 -1.71 -7.94 -15.10
C SER A 686 -0.58 -7.28 -14.32
N ASN A 687 -0.91 -6.21 -13.58
CA ASN A 687 -0.02 -5.59 -12.61
C ASN A 687 0.25 -6.60 -11.50
N ARG A 688 1.34 -7.36 -11.61
CA ARG A 688 1.93 -8.02 -10.45
C ARG A 688 2.53 -6.95 -9.56
N ASP A 689 2.02 -6.90 -8.33
CA ASP A 689 2.39 -6.16 -7.11
C ASP A 689 3.91 -6.06 -6.77
N SER A 690 4.78 -5.86 -7.75
CA SER A 690 6.23 -6.06 -7.61
C SER A 690 7.01 -4.78 -7.36
N PHE A 691 6.36 -3.71 -6.88
CA PHE A 691 7.04 -2.44 -6.55
C PHE A 691 8.06 -2.53 -5.40
N TYR A 692 8.18 -3.68 -4.73
CA TYR A 692 9.07 -3.90 -3.58
C TYR A 692 10.53 -4.16 -3.95
N HIS A 693 10.79 -4.59 -5.17
CA HIS A 693 12.16 -4.84 -5.61
C HIS A 693 12.68 -3.62 -6.36
N ILE A 694 13.95 -3.30 -6.11
CA ILE A 694 14.72 -2.21 -6.71
C ILE A 694 14.56 -2.17 -8.25
N ALA A 695 14.21 -3.29 -8.90
CA ALA A 695 13.65 -3.33 -10.24
C ALA A 695 12.24 -3.96 -10.26
N SER A 696 11.23 -3.14 -10.03
CA SER A 696 9.84 -3.39 -10.39
C SER A 696 9.69 -3.00 -11.86
N TYR A 697 10.04 -3.89 -12.77
CA TYR A 697 9.90 -3.61 -14.19
C TYR A 697 8.52 -4.07 -14.63
N ASN A 698 7.73 -3.13 -15.15
CA ASN A 698 6.58 -3.47 -15.97
C ASN A 698 7.09 -3.75 -17.37
N TYR A 699 7.05 -5.00 -17.80
CA TYR A 699 7.25 -5.34 -19.21
C TYR A 699 5.89 -5.51 -19.88
N TYR A 700 5.73 -4.82 -20.99
CA TYR A 700 4.64 -5.08 -21.92
C TYR A 700 5.11 -6.12 -22.92
N TYR A 701 4.23 -7.01 -23.32
CA TYR A 701 4.45 -7.91 -24.44
C TYR A 701 3.15 -8.01 -25.24
N LYS A 702 3.29 -8.32 -26.53
CA LYS A 702 2.16 -8.61 -27.41
C LYS A 702 2.30 -10.06 -27.86
N GLY A 703 1.61 -11.00 -27.21
CA GLY A 703 1.77 -12.45 -27.46
C GLY A 703 1.28 -13.34 -26.31
N THR A 704 1.90 -14.51 -26.13
CA THR A 704 1.72 -15.40 -24.96
C THR A 704 2.51 -14.89 -23.76
N GLU A 705 1.95 -15.01 -22.55
CA GLU A 705 2.57 -14.53 -21.31
C GLU A 705 4.00 -15.07 -21.16
N PRO A 706 5.02 -14.19 -21.17
CA PRO A 706 6.38 -14.64 -21.11
C PRO A 706 6.63 -15.17 -19.71
N LYS A 707 7.02 -16.44 -19.65
CA LYS A 707 7.40 -17.06 -18.38
C LYS A 707 8.86 -16.72 -18.14
N ILE A 708 9.12 -15.98 -17.08
CA ILE A 708 10.48 -15.75 -16.59
C ILE A 708 10.96 -17.06 -15.97
N GLU A 709 12.13 -17.53 -16.39
CA GLU A 709 12.73 -18.79 -15.92
C GLU A 709 13.60 -18.56 -14.68
N SER A 710 14.40 -17.50 -14.70
CA SER A 710 15.26 -17.09 -13.60
C SER A 710 15.41 -15.57 -13.57
N ASP A 711 15.64 -15.05 -12.36
CA ASP A 711 15.90 -13.65 -12.08
C ASP A 711 17.08 -13.57 -11.10
N VAL A 712 18.25 -13.21 -11.61
CA VAL A 712 19.48 -13.13 -10.82
C VAL A 712 19.87 -11.67 -10.62
N ASN A 713 20.05 -11.30 -9.37
CA ASN A 713 20.37 -9.95 -8.95
C ASN A 713 21.82 -9.89 -8.46
N LYS A 714 22.62 -8.98 -8.99
CA LYS A 714 23.97 -8.67 -8.52
C LYS A 714 24.06 -7.20 -8.14
N TYR A 715 24.66 -6.93 -6.99
CA TYR A 715 24.89 -5.56 -6.51
C TYR A 715 26.38 -5.36 -6.32
N ASP A 716 26.94 -4.40 -7.07
CA ASP A 716 28.32 -3.99 -6.92
C ASP A 716 28.33 -2.57 -6.33
N VAL A 717 28.90 -2.41 -5.14
CA VAL A 717 29.08 -1.10 -4.50
C VAL A 717 30.57 -0.82 -4.44
N LYS A 718 30.97 0.41 -4.76
CA LYS A 718 32.35 0.89 -4.61
C LYS A 718 32.34 2.23 -3.91
N ARG A 719 33.09 2.34 -2.81
CA ARG A 719 33.40 3.65 -2.21
C ARG A 719 34.37 4.38 -3.15
N ILE A 720 34.04 5.62 -3.49
CA ILE A 720 34.89 6.46 -4.33
C ILE A 720 35.73 7.30 -3.37
N SER A 721 37.05 7.15 -3.43
CA SER A 721 37.98 8.04 -2.72
C SER A 721 37.84 9.45 -3.30
N ASN A 722 37.77 10.44 -2.43
CA ASN A 722 37.75 11.85 -2.83
C ASN A 722 39.02 12.29 -3.52
#